data_AF-A0AAE6ENV8-F1
#
_entry.id   AF-A0AAE6ENV8-F1
#
_cell.length_a   1.000
_cell.length_b   1.000
_cell.length_c   1.000
_cell.angle_alpha   90.00
_cell.angle_beta   90.00
_cell.angle_gamma   90.00
#
_symmetry.space_group_name_H-M   'P 1'
#
loop_
_entity.id
_entity.type
_entity.pdbx_description
1 polymer ?
#
loop_
_entity_poly.entity_id
_entity_poly.type
_entity_poly.pdbx_seq_one_letter_code
_entity_poly.pdbx_strand_id
1 'polypeptide(L)'
;MKKFIYALTLCIAAGMTSCKDDDSVYSPSDLDRMPRTMFRSENTTNVKPENDEYSSKLIPGTRNSVQLHWYGISGAAGYEIRYAENLTTGLIEDWSDPTKIVESFIVGPEQTSCEIHNLNYGTNYRFIIRVLSPKGEGHHSEWYGLGGGREWEDFCEIPTDKSYTRPAICSQKDKDYTAVTVLYKLAYDPSDYDRSDLLETLEDGTPNPDCITTRFPVDANNNFVVSSIVVKPAPFNPEAKMPDGFVNGVHVLTDAEKAAGEIRLTGLSENSGYYIYLRNDDKIISYENMSGQMVTSDVDANFNPMFVRTKGDPADPILIEPIVDPNDTIPGAVEYNATRIDTIITNFVNSNELAEGQVFYLRGGHNYYTYGNPLVQKGFTLATHPDDLAEGKRAVVYLGGIALKGGNPVTGNWVLGKNKGAGDVDAPIEISDVIFEGIDFQCPLARNFGDGSATGNYFANMYSGGLAVTFESFQLKNCTFQGFTRGFFRVQGPRYKFFKKILVEDCLFYNQGYYDNNGRGYSWFAGDGKHVKSNLYNDFQMRRCTFYDSPRHALLSDNNKDLLWGSDIHFNITIENCTFINFSTRSSGRLLFEFRYMPNDSRIAFKNNLIVLAADPNDKRDLNQSACDFRNVAGEGRVTWDISGNYSLGSRDTHMKDDGIFTSAAFSAKKNSVGDKWNWTPGLVSGNANDLIVKTGSTPLRADEFFQNPNPKHTTFDKAKPHKEDHAAPDNIFEALKVRSSDPKVQASEIYQNRVGDPRWY
;
A
#
# COMPACT_ATOMS: atom_id res chain seq x y z
N MET A 1 -11.84 16.91 66.90
CA MET A 1 -12.32 15.71 66.18
C MET A 1 -13.47 16.00 65.21
N LYS A 2 -14.63 16.53 65.62
CA LYS A 2 -15.75 16.79 64.66
C LYS A 2 -15.42 17.78 63.53
N LYS A 3 -14.61 18.83 63.78
CA LYS A 3 -14.18 19.80 62.74
C LYS A 3 -13.17 19.23 61.73
N PHE A 4 -12.41 18.19 62.11
CA PHE A 4 -11.44 17.52 61.23
C PHE A 4 -12.13 16.56 60.25
N ILE A 5 -13.21 15.91 60.72
CA ILE A 5 -14.07 15.05 59.87
C ILE A 5 -14.81 15.90 58.83
N TYR A 6 -15.38 17.04 59.22
CA TYR A 6 -16.03 17.94 58.25
C TYR A 6 -15.06 18.56 57.24
N ALA A 7 -13.80 18.82 57.64
CA ALA A 7 -12.75 19.27 56.71
C ALA A 7 -12.35 18.15 55.73
N LEU A 8 -12.26 16.89 56.16
CA LEU A 8 -12.00 15.75 55.29
C LEU A 8 -13.15 15.52 54.28
N THR A 9 -14.41 15.66 54.73
CA THR A 9 -15.58 15.53 53.84
C THR A 9 -15.66 16.66 52.81
N LEU A 10 -15.23 17.88 53.17
CA LEU A 10 -15.14 19.01 52.23
C LEU A 10 -13.97 18.85 51.23
N CYS A 11 -12.85 18.25 51.64
CA CYS A 11 -11.74 17.94 50.73
C CYS A 11 -12.07 16.79 49.76
N ILE A 12 -12.87 15.79 50.19
CA ILE A 12 -13.38 14.73 49.31
C ILE A 12 -14.41 15.30 48.32
N ALA A 13 -15.25 16.25 48.74
CA ALA A 13 -16.21 16.92 47.85
C ALA A 13 -15.53 17.88 46.85
N ALA A 14 -14.41 18.51 47.21
CA ALA A 14 -13.64 19.38 46.31
C ALA A 14 -12.71 18.61 45.35
N GLY A 15 -12.29 17.39 45.72
CA GLY A 15 -11.46 16.52 44.88
C GLY A 15 -12.18 15.86 43.69
N MET A 16 -13.51 15.87 43.66
CA MET A 16 -14.32 15.27 42.58
C MET A 16 -14.64 16.23 41.43
N THR A 17 -13.93 17.36 41.30
CA THR A 17 -14.19 18.35 40.22
C THR A 17 -13.04 18.55 39.22
N SER A 18 -12.02 17.68 39.24
CA SER A 18 -10.86 17.77 38.34
C SER A 18 -10.54 16.46 37.61
N CYS A 19 -11.56 15.76 37.12
CA CYS A 19 -11.47 14.90 35.95
C CYS A 19 -12.80 15.07 35.21
N LYS A 20 -12.80 15.84 34.12
CA LYS A 20 -13.91 15.76 33.17
C LYS A 20 -13.63 14.55 32.28
N ASP A 21 -14.04 13.38 32.77
CA ASP A 21 -14.42 12.29 31.88
C ASP A 21 -15.93 12.43 31.71
N ASP A 22 -16.33 13.00 30.57
CA ASP A 22 -17.72 12.92 30.13
C ASP A 22 -18.00 11.45 29.75
N ASP A 23 -19.16 10.94 30.21
CA ASP A 23 -19.78 9.64 29.95
C ASP A 23 -19.41 8.43 30.85
N SER A 24 -20.14 8.28 31.96
CA SER A 24 -20.70 6.97 32.33
C SER A 24 -21.96 7.14 33.19
N VAL A 25 -23.13 6.92 32.59
CA VAL A 25 -24.37 6.70 33.34
C VAL A 25 -24.28 5.30 33.95
N TYR A 26 -23.79 5.19 35.19
CA TYR A 26 -23.80 3.92 35.93
C TYR A 26 -25.24 3.43 36.08
N SER A 27 -25.57 2.28 35.49
CA SER A 27 -26.85 1.64 35.71
C SER A 27 -26.79 0.78 36.98
N PRO A 28 -27.87 0.67 37.79
CA PRO A 28 -27.91 -0.25 38.92
C PRO A 28 -27.66 -1.73 38.55
N SER A 29 -27.88 -2.10 37.29
CA SER A 29 -27.55 -3.42 36.74
C SER A 29 -26.04 -3.68 36.62
N ASP A 30 -25.21 -2.65 36.47
CA ASP A 30 -23.75 -2.81 36.37
C ASP A 30 -23.12 -3.17 37.72
N LEU A 31 -23.81 -2.86 38.82
CA LEU A 31 -23.39 -3.22 40.19
C LEU A 31 -23.65 -4.70 40.53
N ASP A 32 -24.46 -5.41 39.74
CA ASP A 32 -24.77 -6.84 39.93
C ASP A 32 -24.03 -7.75 38.95
N ARG A 33 -23.10 -7.19 38.16
CA ARG A 33 -22.19 -7.93 37.28
C ARG A 33 -20.90 -8.31 37.98
N MET A 34 -20.25 -9.36 37.47
CA MET A 34 -18.89 -9.71 37.89
C MET A 34 -17.89 -8.61 37.48
N PRO A 35 -16.84 -8.37 38.27
CA PRO A 35 -15.74 -7.50 37.86
C PRO A 35 -15.13 -7.96 36.54
N ARG A 36 -14.78 -7.01 35.67
CA ARG A 36 -14.08 -7.29 34.42
C ARG A 36 -12.65 -7.77 34.72
N THR A 37 -12.24 -8.85 34.06
CA THR A 37 -10.83 -9.28 34.02
C THR A 37 -10.12 -8.68 32.80
N MET A 38 -8.80 -8.76 32.77
CA MET A 38 -7.97 -8.29 31.65
C MET A 38 -6.82 -9.27 31.40
N PHE A 39 -6.38 -9.37 30.15
CA PHE A 39 -5.14 -10.07 29.84
C PHE A 39 -3.95 -9.29 30.41
N ARG A 40 -2.95 -10.02 30.90
CA ARG A 40 -1.68 -9.44 31.32
C ARG A 40 -0.88 -9.07 30.08
N SER A 41 -0.79 -7.79 29.76
CA SER A 41 -0.03 -7.25 28.64
C SER A 41 0.76 -6.01 29.07
N GLU A 42 1.68 -5.51 28.24
CA GLU A 42 2.40 -4.26 28.53
C GLU A 42 1.44 -3.12 28.86
N ASN A 43 0.29 -3.04 28.18
CA ASN A 43 -0.70 -1.99 28.37
C ASN A 43 -1.42 -2.09 29.73
N THR A 44 -1.51 -3.29 30.32
CA THR A 44 -2.20 -3.49 31.61
C THR A 44 -1.25 -3.60 32.80
N THR A 45 0.01 -3.98 32.55
CA THR A 45 1.03 -4.15 33.62
C THR A 45 2.05 -3.01 33.65
N ASN A 46 2.21 -2.24 32.58
CA ASN A 46 3.35 -1.35 32.33
C ASN A 46 4.71 -2.07 32.38
N VAL A 47 4.73 -3.39 32.14
CA VAL A 47 5.94 -4.20 32.06
C VAL A 47 6.05 -4.78 30.67
N LYS A 48 7.20 -4.56 30.03
CA LYS A 48 7.45 -5.10 28.70
C LYS A 48 7.37 -6.63 28.69
N PRO A 49 6.84 -7.27 27.63
CA PRO A 49 6.62 -8.72 27.60
C PRO A 49 7.89 -9.56 27.80
N GLU A 50 9.06 -9.06 27.39
CA GLU A 50 10.35 -9.72 27.62
C GLU A 50 10.75 -9.80 29.10
N ASN A 51 10.17 -8.96 29.96
CA ASN A 51 10.48 -8.87 31.39
C ASN A 51 9.37 -9.42 32.30
N ASP A 52 8.26 -9.90 31.74
CA ASP A 52 7.17 -10.53 32.48
C ASP A 52 6.91 -11.95 31.96
N GLU A 53 7.29 -12.94 32.77
CA GLU A 53 7.09 -14.37 32.48
C GLU A 53 5.59 -14.71 32.33
N TYR A 54 4.73 -13.99 33.05
CA TYR A 54 3.27 -14.14 33.03
C TYR A 54 2.59 -13.15 32.09
N SER A 55 3.32 -12.57 31.13
CA SER A 55 2.72 -11.76 30.07
C SER A 55 2.07 -12.65 29.01
N SER A 56 0.94 -12.21 28.49
CA SER A 56 0.33 -12.78 27.30
C SER A 56 1.17 -12.38 26.08
N LYS A 57 1.80 -13.37 25.44
CA LYS A 57 2.80 -13.14 24.39
C LYS A 57 3.01 -14.37 23.52
N LEU A 58 3.77 -14.21 22.45
CA LEU A 58 4.27 -15.34 21.67
C LEU A 58 5.22 -16.20 22.52
N ILE A 59 5.03 -17.51 22.51
CA ILE A 59 5.88 -18.45 23.25
C ILE A 59 7.27 -18.46 22.57
N PRO A 60 8.34 -18.13 23.31
CA PRO A 60 9.69 -18.08 22.76
C PRO A 60 10.07 -19.39 22.03
N GLY A 61 10.62 -19.27 20.82
CA GLY A 61 11.10 -20.40 20.03
C GLY A 61 10.03 -21.13 19.19
N THR A 62 8.74 -20.82 19.35
CA THR A 62 7.67 -21.53 18.60
C THR A 62 7.21 -20.81 17.32
N ARG A 63 7.47 -19.50 17.19
CA ARG A 63 7.02 -18.60 16.11
C ARG A 63 5.50 -18.45 15.93
N ASN A 64 4.67 -19.43 16.29
CA ASN A 64 3.21 -19.40 16.11
C ASN A 64 2.40 -20.05 17.26
N SER A 65 2.98 -20.16 18.45
CA SER A 65 2.21 -20.53 19.64
C SER A 65 2.13 -19.35 20.60
N VAL A 66 0.96 -19.08 21.15
CA VAL A 66 0.69 -17.93 22.03
C VAL A 66 0.36 -18.45 23.42
N GLN A 67 0.97 -17.83 24.44
CA GLN A 67 0.54 -17.98 25.83
C GLN A 67 -0.35 -16.80 26.21
N LEU A 68 -1.45 -17.08 26.91
CA LEU A 68 -2.34 -16.09 27.49
C LEU A 68 -2.32 -16.22 29.01
N HIS A 69 -2.29 -15.08 29.68
CA HIS A 69 -2.42 -14.97 31.13
C HIS A 69 -3.37 -13.83 31.46
N TRP A 70 -4.22 -13.99 32.47
CA TRP A 70 -5.16 -12.94 32.91
C TRP A 70 -5.29 -12.88 34.43
N TYR A 71 -5.96 -11.84 34.91
CA TYR A 71 -6.19 -11.67 36.34
C TYR A 71 -7.37 -12.52 36.82
N GLY A 72 -7.13 -13.44 37.75
CA GLY A 72 -8.20 -14.21 38.37
C GLY A 72 -9.16 -13.32 39.17
N ILE A 73 -10.47 -13.59 39.06
CA ILE A 73 -11.52 -12.90 39.81
C ILE A 73 -12.15 -13.87 40.80
N SER A 74 -12.12 -13.48 42.07
CA SER A 74 -12.73 -14.27 43.16
C SER A 74 -14.24 -14.42 42.95
N GLY A 75 -14.75 -15.64 43.11
CA GLY A 75 -16.17 -15.96 42.95
C GLY A 75 -16.63 -16.13 41.49
N ALA A 76 -15.71 -16.11 40.52
CA ALA A 76 -16.03 -16.45 39.14
C ALA A 76 -16.52 -17.90 39.00
N ALA A 77 -17.40 -18.13 38.03
CA ALA A 77 -17.76 -19.48 37.57
C ALA A 77 -16.82 -19.99 36.48
N GLY A 78 -16.03 -19.11 35.87
CA GLY A 78 -15.09 -19.40 34.80
C GLY A 78 -14.77 -18.15 33.98
N TYR A 79 -14.05 -18.34 32.88
CA TYR A 79 -13.74 -17.29 31.92
C TYR A 79 -14.09 -17.76 30.52
N GLU A 80 -14.74 -16.89 29.76
CA GLU A 80 -14.97 -17.11 28.34
C GLU A 80 -13.98 -16.29 27.54
N ILE A 81 -13.29 -16.94 26.60
CA ILE A 81 -12.28 -16.35 25.75
C ILE A 81 -12.69 -16.57 24.29
N ARG A 82 -12.47 -15.56 23.46
CA ARG A 82 -12.59 -15.65 22.00
C ARG A 82 -11.39 -15.00 21.34
N TYR A 83 -10.98 -15.53 20.20
CA TYR A 83 -9.93 -14.90 19.42
C TYR A 83 -10.17 -14.98 17.92
N ALA A 84 -9.63 -14.00 17.21
CA ALA A 84 -9.84 -13.78 15.78
C ALA A 84 -8.57 -13.27 15.09
N GLU A 85 -8.47 -13.50 13.78
CA GLU A 85 -7.39 -12.98 12.95
C GLU A 85 -7.69 -11.54 12.51
N ASN A 86 -6.81 -10.59 12.85
CA ASN A 86 -6.85 -9.20 12.39
C ASN A 86 -8.21 -8.48 12.61
N LEU A 87 -9.00 -8.87 13.60
CA LEU A 87 -10.30 -8.25 13.88
C LEU A 87 -10.16 -6.97 14.72
N THR A 88 -10.29 -5.80 14.10
CA THR A 88 -10.00 -4.49 14.73
C THR A 88 -11.20 -3.54 14.81
N THR A 89 -12.42 -4.03 14.61
CA THR A 89 -13.62 -3.18 14.53
C THR A 89 -14.09 -2.64 15.87
N GLY A 90 -13.81 -3.37 16.95
CA GLY A 90 -14.24 -3.07 18.31
C GLY A 90 -15.73 -3.23 18.56
N LEU A 91 -16.46 -3.86 17.63
CA LEU A 91 -17.89 -4.09 17.68
C LEU A 91 -18.20 -5.49 18.19
N ILE A 92 -19.07 -5.62 19.21
CA ILE A 92 -19.43 -6.92 19.80
C ILE A 92 -20.16 -7.82 18.80
N GLU A 93 -20.85 -7.23 17.81
CA GLU A 93 -21.53 -7.95 16.74
C GLU A 93 -20.53 -8.77 15.92
N ASP A 94 -19.36 -8.21 15.63
CA ASP A 94 -18.30 -8.91 14.90
C ASP A 94 -17.65 -10.01 15.74
N TRP A 95 -17.51 -9.77 17.05
CA TRP A 95 -17.01 -10.77 18.01
C TRP A 95 -18.03 -11.87 18.35
N SER A 96 -19.25 -11.72 17.86
CA SER A 96 -20.33 -12.70 17.98
C SER A 96 -20.62 -13.40 16.64
N ASP A 97 -19.96 -12.99 15.56
CA ASP A 97 -20.05 -13.63 14.25
C ASP A 97 -19.12 -14.85 14.19
N PRO A 98 -19.66 -16.09 14.16
CA PRO A 98 -18.84 -17.30 14.16
C PRO A 98 -17.96 -17.42 12.91
N THR A 99 -18.24 -16.69 11.83
CA THR A 99 -17.40 -16.69 10.62
C THR A 99 -16.10 -15.90 10.77
N LYS A 100 -16.02 -15.03 11.80
CA LYS A 100 -14.85 -14.19 12.10
C LYS A 100 -14.01 -14.72 13.25
N ILE A 101 -14.58 -15.59 14.07
CA ILE A 101 -13.94 -16.17 15.25
C ILE A 101 -13.18 -17.43 14.85
N VAL A 102 -11.91 -17.51 15.25
CA VAL A 102 -11.11 -18.72 15.07
C VAL A 102 -11.52 -19.78 16.08
N GLU A 103 -11.67 -19.38 17.34
CA GLU A 103 -12.13 -20.28 18.39
C GLU A 103 -12.79 -19.49 19.54
N SER A 104 -13.76 -20.13 20.20
CA SER A 104 -14.38 -19.65 21.43
C SER A 104 -14.45 -20.79 22.43
N PHE A 105 -13.97 -20.56 23.65
CA PHE A 105 -13.89 -21.59 24.67
C PHE A 105 -14.08 -21.01 26.08
N ILE A 106 -14.41 -21.90 27.02
CA ILE A 106 -14.62 -21.58 28.43
C ILE A 106 -13.64 -22.39 29.26
N VAL A 107 -12.98 -21.73 30.19
CA VAL A 107 -12.09 -22.35 31.17
C VAL A 107 -12.62 -22.19 32.59
N GLY A 108 -12.23 -23.11 33.47
CA GLY A 108 -12.67 -23.11 34.88
C GLY A 108 -12.18 -21.89 35.67
N PRO A 109 -12.78 -21.59 36.83
CA PRO A 109 -12.51 -20.36 37.57
C PRO A 109 -11.11 -20.28 38.19
N GLU A 110 -10.47 -21.43 38.39
CA GLU A 110 -9.09 -21.55 38.89
C GLU A 110 -8.03 -21.42 37.78
N GLN A 111 -8.44 -21.48 36.51
CA GLN A 111 -7.53 -21.35 35.38
C GLN A 111 -7.32 -19.88 35.06
N THR A 112 -6.05 -19.45 35.07
CA THR A 112 -5.64 -18.06 34.80
C THR A 112 -4.64 -17.94 33.65
N SER A 113 -4.38 -19.05 32.97
CA SER A 113 -3.54 -19.11 31.77
C SER A 113 -3.95 -20.24 30.82
N CYS A 114 -3.56 -20.10 29.55
CA CYS A 114 -3.61 -21.17 28.55
C CYS A 114 -2.57 -20.94 27.45
N GLU A 115 -2.27 -21.99 26.70
CA GLU A 115 -1.42 -21.94 25.51
C GLU A 115 -2.25 -22.34 24.29
N ILE A 116 -2.06 -21.61 23.19
CA ILE A 116 -2.75 -21.84 21.91
C ILE A 116 -1.66 -22.09 20.87
N HIS A 117 -1.63 -23.29 20.31
CA HIS A 117 -0.59 -23.75 19.40
C HIS A 117 -1.06 -23.76 17.94
N ASN A 118 -0.09 -23.88 17.02
CA ASN A 118 -0.32 -24.10 15.59
C ASN A 118 -1.13 -22.99 14.90
N LEU A 119 -1.00 -21.75 15.38
CA LEU A 119 -1.63 -20.58 14.75
C LEU A 119 -1.00 -20.27 13.39
N ASN A 120 -1.67 -19.46 12.57
CA ASN A 120 -1.09 -18.98 11.33
C ASN A 120 0.12 -18.06 11.61
N TYR A 121 1.20 -18.24 10.85
CA TYR A 121 2.37 -17.37 10.90
C TYR A 121 2.08 -15.95 10.40
N GLY A 122 2.88 -14.98 10.84
CA GLY A 122 2.83 -13.58 10.40
C GLY A 122 1.46 -12.93 10.51
N THR A 123 0.66 -13.34 11.50
CA THR A 123 -0.74 -12.97 11.66
C THR A 123 -0.94 -12.32 13.02
N ASN A 124 -1.68 -11.21 13.06
CA ASN A 124 -2.06 -10.59 14.33
C ASN A 124 -3.32 -11.26 14.86
N TYR A 125 -3.23 -11.83 16.05
CA TYR A 125 -4.39 -12.38 16.76
C TYR A 125 -4.89 -11.39 17.80
N ARG A 126 -6.21 -11.19 17.80
CA ARG A 126 -6.92 -10.35 18.77
C ARG A 126 -7.66 -11.25 19.72
N PHE A 127 -7.66 -10.91 21.01
CA PHE A 127 -8.26 -11.71 22.07
C PHE A 127 -9.23 -10.88 22.90
N ILE A 128 -10.38 -11.46 23.21
CA ILE A 128 -11.34 -10.92 24.17
C ILE A 128 -11.62 -11.91 25.28
N ILE A 129 -11.91 -11.40 26.47
CA ILE A 129 -12.22 -12.21 27.66
C ILE A 129 -13.34 -11.59 28.48
N ARG A 130 -14.22 -12.43 29.04
CA ARG A 130 -15.18 -12.02 30.08
C ARG A 130 -15.24 -13.03 31.21
N VAL A 131 -15.61 -12.55 32.39
CA VAL A 131 -15.79 -13.35 33.60
C VAL A 131 -17.21 -13.88 33.64
N LEU A 132 -17.34 -15.19 33.82
CA LEU A 132 -18.63 -15.86 33.95
C LEU A 132 -19.10 -15.79 35.40
N SER A 133 -20.35 -15.41 35.58
CA SER A 133 -21.00 -15.35 36.89
C SER A 133 -21.71 -16.67 37.22
N PRO A 134 -21.62 -17.16 38.46
CA PRO A 134 -22.45 -18.29 38.91
C PRO A 134 -23.94 -17.98 38.89
N LYS A 135 -24.33 -16.70 38.77
CA LYS A 135 -25.73 -16.25 38.66
C LYS A 135 -26.30 -16.30 37.23
N GLY A 136 -25.49 -16.59 36.21
CA GLY A 136 -25.91 -16.64 34.81
C GLY A 136 -25.59 -15.39 33.98
N GLU A 137 -26.00 -15.40 32.70
CA GLU A 137 -25.50 -14.51 31.63
C GLU A 137 -25.70 -13.01 31.89
N GLY A 138 -26.83 -12.61 32.47
CA GLY A 138 -27.12 -11.21 32.81
C GLY A 138 -26.16 -10.60 33.84
N HIS A 139 -25.39 -11.43 34.55
CA HIS A 139 -24.45 -11.04 35.61
C HIS A 139 -22.98 -11.26 35.23
N HIS A 140 -22.69 -11.68 33.99
CA HIS A 140 -21.32 -11.78 33.50
C HIS A 140 -20.66 -10.41 33.48
N SER A 141 -19.33 -10.37 33.53
CA SER A 141 -18.64 -9.09 33.32
C SER A 141 -18.85 -8.59 31.90
N GLU A 142 -18.60 -7.31 31.68
CA GLU A 142 -18.32 -6.82 30.33
C GLU A 142 -17.06 -7.47 29.76
N TRP A 143 -16.95 -7.46 28.44
CA TRP A 143 -15.78 -7.94 27.73
C TRP A 143 -14.61 -6.97 27.92
N TYR A 144 -13.43 -7.52 28.14
CA TYR A 144 -12.17 -6.85 27.89
C TYR A 144 -11.66 -7.23 26.50
N GLY A 145 -10.98 -6.30 25.82
CA GLY A 145 -10.34 -6.56 24.52
C GLY A 145 -11.12 -6.04 23.31
N LEU A 146 -12.27 -5.37 23.53
CA LEU A 146 -13.11 -4.79 22.48
C LEU A 146 -12.60 -3.46 21.94
N GLY A 147 -11.48 -2.93 22.44
CA GLY A 147 -10.90 -1.69 21.94
C GLY A 147 -10.64 -1.74 20.42
N GLY A 148 -11.08 -0.70 19.71
CA GLY A 148 -10.65 -0.46 18.34
C GLY A 148 -9.17 -0.13 18.30
N GLY A 149 -8.56 -0.05 17.12
CA GLY A 149 -7.12 0.23 16.97
C GLY A 149 -6.63 1.56 17.56
N ARG A 150 -7.50 2.39 18.17
CA ARG A 150 -7.18 3.66 18.82
C ARG A 150 -7.24 3.59 20.35
N GLU A 151 -7.99 2.65 20.88
CA GLU A 151 -8.18 2.37 22.31
C GLU A 151 -7.15 1.34 22.78
N TRP A 152 -5.87 1.70 22.70
CA TRP A 152 -4.74 0.76 22.92
C TRP A 152 -4.71 0.12 24.32
N GLU A 153 -5.32 0.75 25.31
CA GLU A 153 -5.46 0.24 26.67
C GLU A 153 -6.49 -0.89 26.80
N ASP A 154 -7.43 -1.01 25.86
CA ASP A 154 -8.58 -1.93 25.91
C ASP A 154 -8.54 -3.00 24.80
N PHE A 155 -7.37 -3.30 24.25
CA PHE A 155 -7.18 -4.45 23.34
C PHE A 155 -5.96 -5.31 23.71
N CYS A 156 -6.06 -6.61 23.42
CA CYS A 156 -4.93 -7.54 23.46
C CYS A 156 -4.66 -8.07 22.04
N GLU A 157 -3.53 -7.64 21.45
CA GLU A 157 -3.05 -8.12 20.16
C GLU A 157 -1.71 -8.82 20.37
N ILE A 158 -1.61 -10.05 19.85
CA ILE A 158 -0.36 -10.81 19.89
C ILE A 158 -0.02 -11.22 18.45
N PRO A 159 1.04 -10.67 17.84
CA PRO A 159 1.49 -11.08 16.52
C PRO A 159 2.24 -12.42 16.60
N THR A 160 1.97 -13.32 15.66
CA THR A 160 2.87 -14.44 15.38
C THR A 160 4.05 -14.00 14.52
N ASP A 161 5.18 -14.67 14.69
CA ASP A 161 6.36 -14.41 13.88
C ASP A 161 6.13 -14.84 12.43
N LYS A 162 6.93 -14.25 11.54
CA LYS A 162 7.00 -14.69 10.15
C LYS A 162 7.32 -16.18 10.08
N SER A 163 6.77 -16.86 9.08
CA SER A 163 7.16 -18.24 8.81
C SER A 163 8.65 -18.32 8.48
N TYR A 164 9.22 -19.51 8.64
CA TYR A 164 10.47 -19.88 7.99
C TYR A 164 10.32 -19.83 6.46
N THR A 165 11.46 -19.89 5.75
CA THR A 165 11.49 -19.93 4.29
C THR A 165 10.76 -21.17 3.78
N ARG A 166 9.72 -20.97 2.96
CA ARG A 166 9.03 -22.07 2.26
C ARG A 166 9.67 -22.27 0.88
N PRO A 167 9.96 -23.51 0.46
CA PRO A 167 10.42 -23.78 -0.90
C PRO A 167 9.43 -23.23 -1.92
N ALA A 168 9.92 -22.40 -2.85
CA ALA A 168 9.15 -21.81 -3.93
C ALA A 168 9.03 -22.78 -5.12
N ILE A 169 8.50 -23.97 -4.87
CA ILE A 169 8.49 -25.09 -5.82
C ILE A 169 7.22 -25.17 -6.66
N CYS A 170 6.17 -24.41 -6.34
CA CYS A 170 4.89 -24.42 -7.04
C CYS A 170 4.68 -23.12 -7.83
N SER A 171 4.37 -23.19 -9.12
CA SER A 171 4.12 -22.01 -9.97
C SER A 171 3.02 -22.25 -11.02
N GLN A 172 2.37 -21.19 -11.49
CA GLN A 172 1.41 -21.27 -12.58
C GLN A 172 2.15 -21.28 -13.93
N LYS A 173 1.82 -22.24 -14.80
CA LYS A 173 2.29 -22.25 -16.20
C LYS A 173 1.36 -21.46 -17.11
N ASP A 174 0.09 -21.82 -17.07
CA ASP A 174 -0.99 -21.22 -17.85
C ASP A 174 -2.34 -21.45 -17.17
N LYS A 175 -3.36 -20.76 -17.69
CA LYS A 175 -4.75 -20.87 -17.26
C LYS A 175 -5.69 -20.65 -18.43
N ASP A 176 -6.86 -21.25 -18.36
CA ASP A 176 -7.98 -21.07 -19.29
C ASP A 176 -9.27 -20.76 -18.52
N TYR A 177 -10.42 -20.83 -19.18
CA TYR A 177 -11.73 -20.56 -18.58
C TYR A 177 -12.06 -21.58 -17.49
N THR A 178 -11.74 -22.86 -17.69
CA THR A 178 -12.12 -23.95 -16.76
C THR A 178 -10.94 -24.84 -16.34
N ALA A 179 -9.71 -24.38 -16.57
CA ALA A 179 -8.50 -25.15 -16.27
C ALA A 179 -7.31 -24.28 -15.89
N VAL A 180 -6.39 -24.85 -15.09
CA VAL A 180 -5.11 -24.25 -14.71
C VAL A 180 -4.03 -25.31 -14.79
N THR A 181 -2.88 -24.99 -15.40
CA THR A 181 -1.71 -25.87 -15.39
C THR A 181 -0.72 -25.39 -14.32
N VAL A 182 -0.42 -26.29 -13.39
CA VAL A 182 0.50 -26.05 -12.27
C VAL A 182 1.82 -26.75 -12.57
N LEU A 183 2.93 -26.02 -12.45
CA LEU A 183 4.29 -26.52 -12.53
C LEU A 183 4.86 -26.72 -11.13
N TYR A 184 5.63 -27.78 -10.95
CA TYR A 184 6.41 -27.97 -9.74
C TYR A 184 7.83 -28.51 -9.94
N LYS A 185 8.79 -27.87 -9.24
CA LYS A 185 10.20 -28.26 -9.17
C LYS A 185 10.44 -29.04 -7.86
N LEU A 186 10.35 -30.36 -7.89
CA LEU A 186 10.56 -31.17 -6.69
C LEU A 186 12.03 -31.28 -6.29
N ALA A 187 12.95 -31.18 -7.25
CA ALA A 187 14.39 -31.27 -6.99
C ALA A 187 14.86 -30.17 -6.02
N TYR A 188 15.48 -30.59 -4.92
CA TYR A 188 16.09 -29.70 -3.95
C TYR A 188 17.44 -29.20 -4.47
N ASP A 189 17.59 -27.88 -4.55
CA ASP A 189 18.85 -27.23 -4.91
C ASP A 189 19.26 -26.27 -3.78
N PRO A 190 20.35 -26.55 -3.04
CA PRO A 190 20.82 -25.68 -1.97
C PRO A 190 21.14 -24.25 -2.44
N SER A 191 21.43 -24.04 -3.73
CA SER A 191 21.73 -22.71 -4.28
C SER A 191 20.50 -21.80 -4.36
N ASP A 192 19.29 -22.35 -4.24
CA ASP A 192 18.04 -21.58 -4.22
C ASP A 192 17.79 -20.87 -2.87
N TYR A 193 18.63 -21.10 -1.86
CA TYR A 193 18.38 -20.67 -0.47
C TYR A 193 19.53 -19.89 0.16
N ASP A 194 19.17 -19.01 1.09
CA ASP A 194 20.13 -18.29 1.89
C ASP A 194 20.87 -19.25 2.83
N ARG A 195 22.15 -18.95 3.11
CA ARG A 195 22.99 -19.79 3.97
C ARG A 195 22.35 -20.09 5.32
N SER A 196 21.61 -19.14 5.91
CA SER A 196 20.92 -19.32 7.19
C SER A 196 19.85 -20.41 7.16
N ASP A 197 19.19 -20.61 6.02
CA ASP A 197 18.13 -21.60 5.85
C ASP A 197 18.70 -23.01 5.68
N LEU A 198 20.00 -23.11 5.37
CA LEU A 198 20.73 -24.36 5.17
C LEU A 198 21.45 -24.86 6.43
N LEU A 199 21.49 -24.05 7.50
CA LEU A 199 22.20 -24.42 8.73
C LEU A 199 21.42 -25.49 9.49
N GLU A 200 22.02 -26.65 9.73
CA GLU A 200 21.43 -27.73 10.54
C GLU A 200 21.49 -27.45 12.05
N THR A 201 22.40 -26.57 12.48
CA THR A 201 22.60 -26.18 13.89
C THR A 201 22.64 -24.67 14.05
N LEU A 202 22.07 -24.18 15.15
CA LEU A 202 22.21 -22.79 15.59
C LEU A 202 23.63 -22.52 16.13
N GLU A 203 23.95 -21.24 16.37
CA GLU A 203 25.28 -20.82 16.86
C GLU A 203 25.65 -21.45 18.23
N ASP A 204 24.66 -21.80 19.04
CA ASP A 204 24.83 -22.45 20.34
C ASP A 204 24.99 -23.99 20.25
N GLY A 205 24.99 -24.55 19.03
CA GLY A 205 25.16 -25.97 18.76
C GLY A 205 23.88 -26.80 18.88
N THR A 206 22.72 -26.18 19.15
CA THR A 206 21.43 -26.87 19.14
C THR A 206 20.91 -27.09 17.71
N PRO A 207 20.08 -28.12 17.44
CA PRO A 207 19.49 -28.31 16.11
C PRO A 207 18.68 -27.08 15.69
N ASN A 208 18.89 -26.61 14.45
CA ASN A 208 18.10 -25.53 13.89
C ASN A 208 16.74 -26.06 13.44
N PRO A 209 15.63 -25.73 14.14
CA PRO A 209 14.31 -26.20 13.74
C PRO A 209 13.86 -25.62 12.40
N ASP A 210 14.46 -24.51 11.95
CA ASP A 210 14.10 -23.81 10.71
C ASP A 210 15.02 -24.15 9.53
N CYS A 211 15.93 -25.13 9.70
CA CYS A 211 16.67 -25.70 8.59
C CYS A 211 15.70 -26.23 7.53
N ILE A 212 15.95 -25.91 6.26
CA ILE A 212 15.00 -26.16 5.19
C ILE A 212 14.66 -27.64 5.03
N THR A 213 15.65 -28.53 5.17
CA THR A 213 15.48 -29.98 5.06
C THR A 213 14.85 -30.60 6.31
N THR A 214 14.91 -29.92 7.46
CA THR A 214 14.18 -30.31 8.68
C THR A 214 12.70 -30.01 8.54
N ARG A 215 12.36 -28.82 8.03
CA ARG A 215 10.97 -28.39 7.80
C ARG A 215 10.33 -29.13 6.63
N PHE A 216 11.06 -29.21 5.51
CA PHE A 216 10.64 -29.86 4.27
C PHE A 216 11.60 -31.00 3.94
N PRO A 217 11.30 -32.24 4.40
CA PRO A 217 12.15 -33.39 4.17
C PRO A 217 12.45 -33.61 2.69
N VAL A 218 13.65 -34.12 2.43
CA VAL A 218 14.11 -34.49 1.09
C VAL A 218 14.29 -36.01 1.05
N ASP A 219 13.87 -36.64 -0.05
CA ASP A 219 13.96 -38.07 -0.26
C ASP A 219 15.36 -38.53 -0.72
N ALA A 220 15.53 -39.84 -0.93
CA ALA A 220 16.79 -40.43 -1.37
C ALA A 220 17.23 -40.00 -2.80
N ASN A 221 16.32 -39.42 -3.58
CA ASN A 221 16.59 -38.89 -4.92
C ASN A 221 16.86 -37.38 -4.92
N ASN A 222 17.02 -36.78 -3.73
CA ASN A 222 17.22 -35.35 -3.55
C ASN A 222 16.01 -34.50 -4.00
N ASN A 223 14.79 -35.04 -3.88
CA ASN A 223 13.55 -34.30 -4.10
C ASN A 223 12.85 -33.97 -2.79
N PHE A 224 12.19 -32.82 -2.69
CA PHE A 224 11.27 -32.53 -1.61
C PHE A 224 10.17 -33.59 -1.54
N VAL A 225 9.90 -34.08 -0.33
CA VAL A 225 8.81 -35.02 -0.07
C VAL A 225 7.47 -34.27 -0.18
N VAL A 226 6.76 -34.55 -1.26
CA VAL A 226 5.42 -34.01 -1.55
C VAL A 226 4.42 -35.16 -1.64
N SER A 227 3.29 -35.04 -0.96
CA SER A 227 2.23 -36.06 -0.96
C SER A 227 1.08 -35.66 -1.89
N SER A 228 0.57 -34.45 -1.71
CA SER A 228 -0.71 -34.04 -2.29
C SER A 228 -0.65 -32.62 -2.84
N ILE A 229 -1.52 -32.34 -3.82
CA ILE A 229 -1.87 -30.99 -4.25
C ILE A 229 -3.24 -30.64 -3.68
N VAL A 230 -3.35 -29.40 -3.20
CA VAL A 230 -4.58 -28.84 -2.63
C VAL A 230 -5.05 -27.69 -3.50
N VAL A 231 -6.35 -27.68 -3.78
CA VAL A 231 -7.05 -26.60 -4.46
C VAL A 231 -8.20 -26.17 -3.57
N LYS A 232 -8.35 -24.86 -3.31
CA LYS A 232 -9.43 -24.29 -2.51
C LYS A 232 -10.02 -23.08 -3.25
N PRO A 233 -11.35 -22.95 -3.40
CA PRO A 233 -11.96 -21.70 -3.87
C PRO A 233 -11.59 -20.56 -2.92
N ALA A 234 -11.42 -19.35 -3.46
CA ALA A 234 -11.18 -18.19 -2.61
C ALA A 234 -12.45 -17.81 -1.83
N PRO A 235 -12.34 -17.16 -0.66
CA PRO A 235 -13.49 -16.85 0.21
C PRO A 235 -14.61 -16.03 -0.44
N PHE A 236 -14.32 -15.27 -1.51
CA PHE A 236 -15.32 -14.47 -2.23
C PHE A 236 -16.10 -15.29 -3.29
N ASN A 237 -15.69 -16.52 -3.57
CA ASN A 237 -16.38 -17.44 -4.49
C ASN A 237 -16.41 -18.88 -3.94
N PRO A 238 -16.96 -19.10 -2.72
CA PRO A 238 -16.86 -20.38 -2.01
C PRO A 238 -17.54 -21.54 -2.75
N GLU A 239 -18.56 -21.24 -3.55
CA GLU A 239 -19.33 -22.22 -4.33
C GLU A 239 -18.70 -22.57 -5.69
N ALA A 240 -17.49 -22.06 -5.99
CA ALA A 240 -16.83 -22.40 -7.26
C ALA A 240 -16.44 -23.88 -7.31
N LYS A 241 -16.54 -24.47 -8.51
CA LYS A 241 -16.30 -25.91 -8.70
C LYS A 241 -14.86 -26.28 -8.37
N MET A 242 -14.71 -27.44 -7.73
CA MET A 242 -13.42 -28.08 -7.50
C MET A 242 -12.97 -28.80 -8.77
N PRO A 243 -11.65 -28.99 -8.96
CA PRO A 243 -11.18 -29.72 -10.13
C PRO A 243 -11.63 -31.17 -10.16
N ASP A 244 -11.80 -31.71 -11.36
CA ASP A 244 -12.21 -33.09 -11.59
C ASP A 244 -11.22 -34.07 -10.93
N GLY A 245 -11.74 -35.10 -10.26
CA GLY A 245 -10.93 -36.14 -9.60
C GLY A 245 -10.41 -35.78 -8.20
N PHE A 246 -10.64 -34.55 -7.71
CA PHE A 246 -10.25 -34.14 -6.37
C PHE A 246 -11.33 -34.52 -5.34
N VAL A 247 -10.92 -34.95 -4.14
CA VAL A 247 -11.80 -35.22 -3.01
C VAL A 247 -11.62 -34.11 -1.97
N ASN A 248 -12.67 -33.32 -1.74
CA ASN A 248 -12.63 -32.14 -0.85
C ASN A 248 -11.46 -31.18 -1.16
N GLY A 249 -11.12 -31.04 -2.44
CA GLY A 249 -10.02 -30.17 -2.89
C GLY A 249 -8.63 -30.74 -2.71
N VAL A 250 -8.50 -32.04 -2.45
CA VAL A 250 -7.20 -32.71 -2.34
C VAL A 250 -7.08 -33.79 -3.41
N HIS A 251 -5.91 -33.86 -4.04
CA HIS A 251 -5.48 -34.97 -4.91
C HIS A 251 -4.11 -35.46 -4.47
N VAL A 252 -3.98 -36.76 -4.25
CA VAL A 252 -2.70 -37.40 -3.93
C VAL A 252 -1.93 -37.58 -5.24
N LEU A 253 -0.75 -36.98 -5.33
CA LEU A 253 0.05 -37.01 -6.54
C LEU A 253 0.61 -38.42 -6.78
N THR A 254 0.37 -38.94 -7.97
CA THR A 254 0.95 -40.19 -8.45
C THR A 254 2.44 -40.02 -8.79
N ASP A 255 3.19 -41.12 -8.84
CA ASP A 255 4.61 -41.08 -9.22
C ASP A 255 4.81 -40.54 -10.64
N ALA A 256 3.86 -40.79 -11.56
CA ALA A 256 3.89 -40.27 -12.92
C ALA A 256 3.71 -38.74 -12.95
N GLU A 257 2.79 -38.19 -12.15
CA GLU A 257 2.60 -36.74 -12.02
C GLU A 257 3.82 -36.08 -11.37
N LYS A 258 4.39 -36.69 -10.32
CA LYS A 258 5.63 -36.20 -9.69
C LYS A 258 6.79 -36.17 -10.69
N ALA A 259 6.94 -37.21 -11.50
CA ALA A 259 7.99 -37.29 -12.53
C ALA A 259 7.77 -36.31 -13.69
N ALA A 260 6.51 -36.00 -14.03
CA ALA A 260 6.19 -35.02 -15.07
C ALA A 260 6.54 -33.58 -14.67
N GLY A 261 6.51 -33.27 -13.37
CA GLY A 261 6.76 -31.90 -12.87
C GLY A 261 5.62 -30.92 -13.15
N GLU A 262 4.47 -31.40 -13.62
CA GLU A 262 3.28 -30.59 -13.87
C GLU A 262 1.99 -31.39 -13.73
N ILE A 263 0.90 -30.68 -13.41
CA ILE A 263 -0.46 -31.23 -13.42
C ILE A 263 -1.43 -30.19 -14.01
N ARG A 264 -2.36 -30.64 -14.84
CA ARG A 264 -3.43 -29.80 -15.38
C ARG A 264 -4.73 -30.06 -14.62
N LEU A 265 -5.19 -29.04 -13.92
CA LEU A 265 -6.43 -29.03 -13.16
C LEU A 265 -7.57 -28.65 -14.11
N THR A 266 -8.58 -29.53 -14.29
CA THR A 266 -9.74 -29.29 -15.17
C THR A 266 -11.03 -29.28 -14.38
N GLY A 267 -12.12 -28.76 -14.96
CA GLY A 267 -13.46 -28.76 -14.33
C GLY A 267 -13.72 -27.55 -13.41
N LEU A 268 -12.81 -26.58 -13.40
CA LEU A 268 -12.93 -25.36 -12.61
C LEU A 268 -14.05 -24.45 -13.16
N SER A 269 -14.58 -23.59 -12.30
CA SER A 269 -15.50 -22.51 -12.71
C SER A 269 -14.74 -21.39 -13.43
N GLU A 270 -15.42 -20.72 -14.36
CA GLU A 270 -14.91 -19.52 -15.03
C GLU A 270 -14.87 -18.31 -14.07
N ASN A 271 -14.00 -17.34 -14.36
CA ASN A 271 -13.84 -16.09 -13.60
C ASN A 271 -13.69 -16.28 -12.06
N SER A 272 -13.17 -17.43 -11.64
CA SER A 272 -13.19 -17.88 -10.25
C SER A 272 -11.78 -17.92 -9.68
N GLY A 273 -11.63 -17.48 -8.43
CA GLY A 273 -10.37 -17.48 -7.71
C GLY A 273 -10.14 -18.80 -6.98
N TYR A 274 -8.90 -19.28 -7.02
CA TYR A 274 -8.46 -20.51 -6.37
C TYR A 274 -7.11 -20.33 -5.69
N TYR A 275 -6.99 -20.80 -4.46
CA TYR A 275 -5.71 -21.04 -3.79
C TYR A 275 -5.23 -22.45 -4.12
N ILE A 276 -3.98 -22.56 -4.59
CA ILE A 276 -3.38 -23.83 -4.98
C ILE A 276 -2.03 -23.97 -4.29
N TYR A 277 -1.74 -25.13 -3.71
CA TYR A 277 -0.46 -25.41 -3.09
C TYR A 277 -0.17 -26.90 -3.01
N LEU A 278 1.10 -27.24 -2.96
CA LEU A 278 1.57 -28.59 -2.62
C LEU A 278 1.68 -28.72 -1.10
N ARG A 279 1.52 -29.95 -0.60
CA ARG A 279 1.75 -30.25 0.81
C ARG A 279 2.38 -31.63 1.04
N ASN A 280 3.06 -31.75 2.17
CA ASN A 280 3.49 -33.02 2.74
C ASN A 280 2.50 -33.46 3.82
N ASP A 281 1.69 -34.48 3.53
CA ASP A 281 0.61 -34.92 4.41
C ASP A 281 1.13 -35.49 5.74
N ASP A 282 2.38 -35.97 5.81
CA ASP A 282 3.01 -36.48 7.04
C ASP A 282 3.32 -35.36 8.05
N LYS A 283 3.26 -34.10 7.62
CA LYS A 283 3.49 -32.91 8.46
C LYS A 283 2.18 -32.28 8.96
N ILE A 284 1.03 -32.86 8.62
CA ILE A 284 -0.26 -32.41 9.16
C ILE A 284 -0.37 -32.84 10.62
N ILE A 285 -0.71 -31.91 11.50
CA ILE A 285 -0.84 -32.17 12.93
C ILE A 285 -2.33 -32.22 13.29
N SER A 286 -2.75 -33.25 14.01
CA SER A 286 -4.08 -33.32 14.65
C SER A 286 -3.93 -33.09 16.14
N TYR A 287 -4.73 -32.21 16.71
CA TYR A 287 -4.72 -31.90 18.14
C TYR A 287 -6.11 -31.53 18.64
N GLU A 288 -6.33 -31.65 19.94
CA GLU A 288 -7.53 -31.16 20.61
C GLU A 288 -7.34 -29.67 20.90
N ASN A 289 -8.22 -28.82 20.39
CA ASN A 289 -8.19 -27.38 20.66
C ASN A 289 -8.75 -27.05 22.06
N MET A 290 -8.76 -25.77 22.43
CA MET A 290 -9.23 -25.31 23.74
C MET A 290 -10.74 -25.53 23.96
N SER A 291 -11.53 -25.64 22.90
CA SER A 291 -12.95 -26.00 22.93
C SER A 291 -13.18 -27.52 23.05
N GLY A 292 -12.13 -28.35 23.13
CA GLY A 292 -12.23 -29.81 23.21
C GLY A 292 -12.55 -30.50 21.87
N GLN A 293 -12.35 -29.79 20.75
CA GLN A 293 -12.59 -30.31 19.41
C GLN A 293 -11.28 -30.80 18.78
N MET A 294 -11.32 -31.99 18.19
CA MET A 294 -10.21 -32.47 17.36
C MET A 294 -10.15 -31.66 16.06
N VAL A 295 -9.06 -30.94 15.87
CA VAL A 295 -8.79 -30.12 14.69
C VAL A 295 -7.47 -30.54 14.04
N THR A 296 -7.32 -30.21 12.76
CA THR A 296 -6.09 -30.43 12.00
C THR A 296 -5.47 -29.10 11.60
N SER A 297 -4.15 -28.98 11.72
CA SER A 297 -3.38 -27.85 11.18
C SER A 297 -2.44 -28.32 10.08
N ASP A 298 -2.46 -27.62 8.95
CA ASP A 298 -1.60 -27.84 7.79
C ASP A 298 -0.55 -26.73 7.62
N VAL A 299 -0.42 -25.83 8.61
CA VAL A 299 0.45 -24.64 8.50
C VAL A 299 1.90 -24.99 8.20
N ASP A 300 2.39 -26.14 8.70
CA ASP A 300 3.74 -26.66 8.47
C ASP A 300 3.84 -27.71 7.36
N ALA A 301 2.70 -28.17 6.82
CA ALA A 301 2.68 -29.13 5.73
C ALA A 301 2.83 -28.47 4.35
N ASN A 302 2.46 -27.20 4.25
CA ASN A 302 2.27 -26.53 2.97
C ASN A 302 3.58 -25.95 2.42
N PHE A 303 3.83 -26.17 1.13
CA PHE A 303 4.85 -25.44 0.37
C PHE A 303 4.36 -24.02 0.02
N ASN A 304 5.01 -23.32 -0.91
CA ASN A 304 4.55 -22.00 -1.31
C ASN A 304 3.16 -22.05 -1.98
N PRO A 305 2.20 -21.23 -1.53
CA PRO A 305 0.89 -21.15 -2.16
C PRO A 305 0.87 -20.17 -3.33
N MET A 306 -0.06 -20.40 -4.27
CA MET A 306 -0.41 -19.47 -5.33
C MET A 306 -1.90 -19.15 -5.28
N PHE A 307 -2.25 -17.96 -5.77
CA PHE A 307 -3.62 -17.58 -6.06
C PHE A 307 -3.76 -17.44 -7.57
N VAL A 308 -4.73 -18.15 -8.14
CA VAL A 308 -5.01 -18.14 -9.57
C VAL A 308 -6.48 -17.81 -9.79
N ARG A 309 -6.76 -16.86 -10.68
CA ARG A 309 -8.11 -16.62 -11.19
C ARG A 309 -8.23 -17.18 -12.60
N THR A 310 -9.16 -18.11 -12.82
CA THR A 310 -9.48 -18.63 -14.17
C THR A 310 -9.92 -17.50 -15.11
N LYS A 311 -9.78 -17.70 -16.42
CA LYS A 311 -10.18 -16.69 -17.41
C LYS A 311 -11.70 -16.47 -17.37
N GLY A 312 -12.11 -15.29 -17.81
CA GLY A 312 -13.48 -14.93 -18.10
C GLY A 312 -13.45 -13.74 -19.07
N ASP A 313 -14.50 -13.59 -19.85
CA ASP A 313 -14.62 -12.45 -20.76
C ASP A 313 -15.26 -11.26 -20.02
N PRO A 314 -14.74 -10.03 -20.18
CA PRO A 314 -15.40 -8.85 -19.65
C PRO A 314 -16.78 -8.72 -20.28
N ALA A 315 -17.77 -8.27 -19.51
CA ALA A 315 -19.08 -7.96 -20.04
C ALA A 315 -19.02 -6.66 -20.87
N ASP A 316 -20.13 -6.33 -21.54
CA ASP A 316 -20.28 -5.03 -22.18
C ASP A 316 -19.96 -3.89 -21.17
N PRO A 317 -19.40 -2.75 -21.64
CA PRO A 317 -19.10 -1.63 -20.78
C PRO A 317 -20.32 -1.17 -19.95
N ILE A 318 -20.11 -0.96 -18.66
CA ILE A 318 -21.17 -0.56 -17.73
C ILE A 318 -21.12 0.95 -17.58
N LEU A 319 -22.20 1.63 -17.96
CA LEU A 319 -22.39 3.04 -17.61
C LEU A 319 -22.88 3.14 -16.16
N ILE A 320 -22.16 3.87 -15.32
CA ILE A 320 -22.63 4.22 -13.98
C ILE A 320 -23.57 5.41 -14.11
N GLU A 321 -24.86 5.18 -13.87
CA GLU A 321 -25.87 6.23 -13.98
C GLU A 321 -25.63 7.33 -12.93
N PRO A 322 -25.70 8.62 -13.33
CA PRO A 322 -25.40 9.77 -12.47
C PRO A 322 -26.54 10.05 -11.48
N ILE A 323 -26.78 9.13 -10.55
CA ILE A 323 -27.83 9.20 -9.55
C ILE A 323 -27.23 9.71 -8.23
N VAL A 324 -27.77 10.80 -7.71
CA VAL A 324 -27.45 11.30 -6.36
C VAL A 324 -28.56 10.86 -5.43
N ASP A 325 -28.21 10.14 -4.37
CA ASP A 325 -29.17 9.76 -3.33
C ASP A 325 -29.47 10.99 -2.45
N PRO A 326 -30.72 11.52 -2.45
CA PRO A 326 -31.07 12.67 -1.61
C PRO A 326 -31.02 12.35 -0.11
N ASN A 327 -30.98 11.07 0.28
CA ASN A 327 -30.90 10.62 1.66
C ASN A 327 -29.52 10.08 2.03
N ASP A 328 -28.49 10.37 1.23
CA ASP A 328 -27.14 9.89 1.48
C ASP A 328 -26.65 10.38 2.87
N THR A 329 -26.17 9.44 3.68
CA THR A 329 -25.66 9.72 5.02
C THR A 329 -24.33 10.48 5.01
N ILE A 330 -23.65 10.55 3.86
CA ILE A 330 -22.41 11.29 3.70
C ILE A 330 -22.75 12.76 3.39
N PRO A 331 -22.46 13.73 4.28
CA PRO A 331 -22.95 15.10 4.13
C PRO A 331 -22.61 15.76 2.78
N GLY A 332 -21.42 15.49 2.24
CA GLY A 332 -20.99 16.06 0.97
C GLY A 332 -21.60 15.45 -0.28
N ALA A 333 -22.28 14.30 -0.22
CA ALA A 333 -22.78 13.65 -1.43
C ALA A 333 -23.81 14.53 -2.17
N VAL A 334 -24.77 15.11 -1.43
CA VAL A 334 -25.77 16.02 -1.98
C VAL A 334 -25.17 17.40 -2.29
N GLU A 335 -24.32 17.94 -1.42
CA GLU A 335 -23.67 19.24 -1.60
C GLU A 335 -22.83 19.31 -2.88
N TYR A 336 -22.07 18.25 -3.15
CA TYR A 336 -21.23 18.15 -4.33
C TYR A 336 -21.94 17.52 -5.55
N ASN A 337 -23.24 17.21 -5.44
CA ASN A 337 -24.02 16.54 -6.50
C ASN A 337 -23.29 15.28 -7.04
N ALA A 338 -22.88 14.39 -6.13
CA ALA A 338 -21.95 13.31 -6.44
C ALA A 338 -22.57 11.92 -6.28
N THR A 339 -22.34 11.05 -7.27
CA THR A 339 -22.76 9.63 -7.25
C THR A 339 -21.72 8.75 -6.58
N ARG A 340 -22.16 7.88 -5.66
CA ARG A 340 -21.26 6.95 -4.95
C ARG A 340 -20.80 5.80 -5.86
N ILE A 341 -19.48 5.57 -5.97
CA ILE A 341 -18.91 4.52 -6.84
C ILE A 341 -18.13 3.43 -6.10
N ASP A 342 -17.72 3.64 -4.86
CA ASP A 342 -16.91 2.67 -4.11
C ASP A 342 -17.65 1.34 -3.88
N THR A 343 -18.95 1.35 -3.63
CA THR A 343 -19.76 0.13 -3.50
C THR A 343 -19.81 -0.67 -4.81
N ILE A 344 -19.92 0.01 -5.96
CA ILE A 344 -19.94 -0.64 -7.29
C ILE A 344 -18.61 -1.37 -7.53
N ILE A 345 -17.49 -0.69 -7.29
CA ILE A 345 -16.17 -1.28 -7.44
C ILE A 345 -15.95 -2.41 -6.41
N THR A 346 -16.39 -2.23 -5.16
CA THR A 346 -16.27 -3.25 -4.11
C THR A 346 -17.07 -4.52 -4.46
N ASN A 347 -18.26 -4.37 -5.04
CA ASN A 347 -19.06 -5.51 -5.48
C ASN A 347 -18.39 -6.20 -6.68
N PHE A 348 -17.86 -5.45 -7.63
CA PHE A 348 -17.13 -5.99 -8.79
C PHE A 348 -15.93 -6.86 -8.37
N VAL A 349 -15.07 -6.37 -7.48
CA VAL A 349 -13.85 -7.11 -7.11
C VAL A 349 -14.14 -8.40 -6.34
N ASN A 350 -15.30 -8.47 -5.67
CA ASN A 350 -15.76 -9.67 -4.95
C ASN A 350 -16.69 -10.56 -5.79
N SER A 351 -17.03 -10.16 -7.02
CA SER A 351 -17.95 -10.91 -7.89
C SER A 351 -17.20 -11.86 -8.84
N ASN A 352 -17.80 -13.02 -9.05
CA ASN A 352 -17.46 -13.97 -10.13
C ASN A 352 -18.37 -13.83 -11.36
N GLU A 353 -19.32 -12.88 -11.37
CA GLU A 353 -20.22 -12.63 -12.51
C GLU A 353 -19.58 -11.72 -13.56
N LEU A 354 -18.83 -10.70 -13.13
CA LEU A 354 -18.11 -9.78 -14.03
C LEU A 354 -16.63 -10.13 -14.06
N ALA A 355 -16.01 -10.32 -15.22
CA ALA A 355 -14.61 -10.74 -15.32
C ALA A 355 -13.59 -9.59 -15.17
N GLU A 356 -12.30 -9.96 -15.06
CA GLU A 356 -11.21 -8.97 -15.17
C GLU A 356 -11.25 -8.28 -16.53
N GLY A 357 -10.85 -7.01 -16.56
CA GLY A 357 -10.92 -6.17 -17.76
C GLY A 357 -12.27 -5.47 -17.97
N GLN A 358 -13.22 -5.59 -17.02
CA GLN A 358 -14.48 -4.86 -17.08
C GLN A 358 -14.26 -3.34 -17.23
N VAL A 359 -15.05 -2.73 -18.10
CA VAL A 359 -15.05 -1.28 -18.33
C VAL A 359 -16.23 -0.64 -17.62
N PHE A 360 -15.97 0.43 -16.87
CA PHE A 360 -16.95 1.28 -16.23
C PHE A 360 -16.84 2.70 -16.79
N TYR A 361 -17.92 3.18 -17.41
CA TYR A 361 -18.02 4.55 -17.90
C TYR A 361 -18.72 5.46 -16.89
N LEU A 362 -18.22 6.69 -16.81
CA LEU A 362 -18.77 7.81 -16.05
C LEU A 362 -19.25 8.89 -17.02
N ARG A 363 -20.45 9.44 -16.80
CA ARG A 363 -20.91 10.63 -17.55
C ARG A 363 -20.02 11.83 -17.26
N GLY A 364 -19.56 12.51 -18.32
CA GLY A 364 -18.83 13.76 -18.20
C GLY A 364 -19.72 14.92 -17.78
N GLY A 365 -19.19 15.86 -17.00
CA GLY A 365 -19.98 16.95 -16.41
C GLY A 365 -20.77 16.54 -15.16
N HIS A 366 -20.59 15.32 -14.66
CA HIS A 366 -21.13 14.85 -13.39
C HIS A 366 -20.03 14.46 -12.41
N ASN A 367 -20.36 14.51 -11.12
CA ASN A 367 -19.44 14.21 -10.03
C ASN A 367 -19.69 12.82 -9.45
N TYR A 368 -18.64 12.16 -9.00
CA TYR A 368 -18.66 10.85 -8.39
C TYR A 368 -17.78 10.86 -7.15
N TYR A 369 -17.99 9.93 -6.23
CA TYR A 369 -17.16 9.87 -5.03
C TYR A 369 -16.96 8.45 -4.49
N THR A 370 -15.84 8.29 -3.78
CA THR A 370 -15.58 7.16 -2.87
C THR A 370 -15.60 7.68 -1.44
N TYR A 371 -16.27 6.98 -0.52
CA TYR A 371 -16.16 7.28 0.92
C TYR A 371 -15.14 6.38 1.60
N GLY A 372 -15.10 5.10 1.19
CA GLY A 372 -14.15 4.11 1.67
C GLY A 372 -12.85 4.06 0.87
N ASN A 373 -12.13 2.95 1.04
CA ASN A 373 -10.88 2.65 0.34
C ASN A 373 -11.11 1.42 -0.55
N PRO A 374 -11.52 1.60 -1.82
CA PRO A 374 -11.77 0.46 -2.72
C PRO A 374 -10.52 -0.38 -2.90
N LEU A 375 -10.66 -1.70 -2.74
CA LEU A 375 -9.57 -2.66 -2.96
C LEU A 375 -9.40 -2.91 -4.45
N VAL A 376 -8.15 -2.91 -4.92
CA VAL A 376 -7.79 -3.22 -6.30
C VAL A 376 -7.14 -4.60 -6.30
N GLN A 377 -7.96 -5.63 -6.49
CA GLN A 377 -7.57 -7.05 -6.54
C GLN A 377 -7.94 -7.72 -7.88
N LYS A 378 -8.55 -6.94 -8.77
CA LYS A 378 -9.13 -7.36 -10.05
C LYS A 378 -8.94 -6.20 -11.01
N GLY A 379 -8.39 -6.43 -12.21
CA GLY A 379 -8.17 -5.35 -13.16
C GLY A 379 -9.47 -4.83 -13.80
N PHE A 380 -9.54 -3.53 -14.04
CA PHE A 380 -10.70 -2.84 -14.63
C PHE A 380 -10.28 -1.53 -15.31
N THR A 381 -11.15 -1.01 -16.16
CA THR A 381 -11.06 0.37 -16.67
C THR A 381 -12.15 1.23 -16.06
N LEU A 382 -11.78 2.38 -15.49
CA LEU A 382 -12.71 3.44 -15.11
C LEU A 382 -12.42 4.67 -15.97
N ALA A 383 -13.39 5.07 -16.79
CA ALA A 383 -13.19 6.14 -17.76
C ALA A 383 -14.37 7.09 -17.85
N THR A 384 -14.12 8.34 -18.25
CA THR A 384 -15.21 9.19 -18.76
C THR A 384 -15.76 8.58 -20.05
N HIS A 385 -17.08 8.61 -20.23
CA HIS A 385 -17.73 8.12 -21.43
C HIS A 385 -17.14 8.80 -22.68
N PRO A 386 -16.83 8.05 -23.76
CA PRO A 386 -16.10 8.58 -24.91
C PRO A 386 -16.80 9.77 -25.60
N ASP A 387 -18.13 9.73 -25.73
CA ASP A 387 -18.90 10.82 -26.31
C ASP A 387 -18.79 12.13 -25.49
N ASP A 388 -18.85 12.02 -24.16
CA ASP A 388 -18.73 13.19 -23.29
C ASP A 388 -17.30 13.76 -23.35
N LEU A 389 -16.29 12.89 -23.39
CA LEU A 389 -14.89 13.29 -23.51
C LEU A 389 -14.60 13.99 -24.84
N ALA A 390 -15.22 13.53 -25.93
CA ALA A 390 -15.12 14.17 -27.25
C ALA A 390 -15.75 15.58 -27.27
N GLU A 391 -16.76 15.83 -26.43
CA GLU A 391 -17.33 17.16 -26.20
C GLU A 391 -16.52 18.03 -25.22
N GLY A 392 -15.39 17.52 -24.71
CA GLY A 392 -14.56 18.21 -23.72
C GLY A 392 -15.12 18.16 -22.30
N LYS A 393 -16.15 17.33 -22.03
CA LYS A 393 -16.69 17.10 -20.69
C LYS A 393 -15.93 15.97 -20.02
N ARG A 394 -15.68 16.11 -18.72
CA ARG A 394 -14.93 15.13 -17.93
C ARG A 394 -15.73 14.77 -16.69
N ALA A 395 -15.68 13.50 -16.29
CA ALA A 395 -16.20 13.08 -15.00
C ALA A 395 -15.24 13.55 -13.90
N VAL A 396 -15.79 14.00 -12.78
CA VAL A 396 -15.00 14.33 -11.58
C VAL A 396 -15.15 13.21 -10.58
N VAL A 397 -14.05 12.67 -10.05
CA VAL A 397 -14.08 11.65 -8.99
C VAL A 397 -13.41 12.20 -7.73
N TYR A 398 -14.20 12.33 -6.68
CA TYR A 398 -13.74 12.67 -5.34
C TYR A 398 -13.26 11.42 -4.60
N LEU A 399 -11.94 11.32 -4.35
CA LEU A 399 -11.37 10.26 -3.51
C LEU A 399 -11.53 10.61 -2.03
N GLY A 400 -12.78 10.63 -1.59
CA GLY A 400 -13.20 11.27 -0.35
C GLY A 400 -13.05 12.78 -0.43
N GLY A 401 -12.74 13.42 0.70
CA GLY A 401 -12.55 14.86 0.78
C GLY A 401 -13.83 15.67 0.62
N ILE A 402 -15.01 15.06 0.76
CA ILE A 402 -16.32 15.74 0.70
C ILE A 402 -17.03 15.75 2.05
N ALA A 403 -16.45 15.13 3.08
CA ALA A 403 -17.03 15.09 4.43
C ALA A 403 -15.94 15.24 5.49
N LEU A 404 -16.36 15.67 6.69
CA LEU A 404 -15.51 15.78 7.87
C LEU A 404 -15.93 14.78 8.93
N LYS A 405 -14.97 14.20 9.66
CA LYS A 405 -15.18 13.40 10.88
C LYS A 405 -14.32 13.98 11.99
N GLY A 406 -14.96 14.49 13.05
CA GLY A 406 -14.26 15.19 14.14
C GLY A 406 -13.44 16.39 13.65
N GLY A 407 -13.95 17.13 12.67
CA GLY A 407 -13.25 18.27 12.06
C GLY A 407 -12.11 17.91 11.10
N ASN A 408 -11.84 16.63 10.84
CA ASN A 408 -10.82 16.18 9.89
C ASN A 408 -11.44 15.68 8.58
N PRO A 409 -10.86 15.99 7.41
CA PRO A 409 -11.32 15.45 6.14
C PRO A 409 -11.28 13.92 6.12
N VAL A 410 -12.38 13.30 5.72
CA VAL A 410 -12.45 11.86 5.44
C VAL A 410 -11.97 11.64 4.02
N THR A 411 -10.88 10.89 3.83
CA THR A 411 -10.27 10.67 2.51
C THR A 411 -10.23 9.19 2.14
N GLY A 412 -10.34 8.90 0.85
CA GLY A 412 -10.15 7.56 0.30
C GLY A 412 -8.86 7.47 -0.52
N ASN A 413 -8.48 6.24 -0.87
CA ASN A 413 -7.49 5.93 -1.89
C ASN A 413 -7.83 4.60 -2.57
N TRP A 414 -7.30 4.37 -3.77
CA TRP A 414 -7.27 3.05 -4.38
C TRP A 414 -6.27 2.17 -3.62
N VAL A 415 -6.74 1.08 -3.02
CA VAL A 415 -5.86 0.17 -2.25
C VAL A 415 -5.27 -0.87 -3.19
N LEU A 416 -3.96 -0.84 -3.38
CA LEU A 416 -3.25 -1.81 -4.20
C LEU A 416 -3.24 -3.17 -3.48
N GLY A 417 -4.07 -4.12 -3.93
CA GLY A 417 -4.26 -5.42 -3.29
C GLY A 417 -5.18 -5.39 -2.06
N LYS A 418 -4.89 -6.27 -1.08
CA LYS A 418 -5.61 -6.37 0.20
C LYS A 418 -4.70 -6.87 1.32
N ASN A 419 -5.16 -6.71 2.57
CA ASN A 419 -4.65 -7.50 3.68
C ASN A 419 -5.14 -8.95 3.57
N LYS A 420 -4.42 -9.88 4.23
CA LYS A 420 -4.91 -11.23 4.44
C LYS A 420 -6.16 -11.19 5.34
N GLY A 421 -7.30 -11.63 4.81
CA GLY A 421 -8.53 -11.83 5.57
C GLY A 421 -8.65 -13.24 6.13
N ALA A 422 -9.66 -13.48 6.96
CA ALA A 422 -9.99 -14.81 7.46
C ALA A 422 -10.24 -15.77 6.27
N GLY A 423 -9.64 -16.96 6.33
CA GLY A 423 -9.74 -17.96 5.26
C GLY A 423 -8.86 -17.71 4.02
N ASP A 424 -8.19 -16.56 3.92
CA ASP A 424 -7.21 -16.33 2.85
C ASP A 424 -5.92 -17.12 3.11
N VAL A 425 -5.30 -17.60 2.04
CA VAL A 425 -3.94 -18.12 2.06
C VAL A 425 -2.97 -16.98 1.76
N ASP A 426 -1.77 -17.00 2.37
CA ASP A 426 -0.72 -16.01 2.11
C ASP A 426 -0.07 -16.23 0.73
N ALA A 427 -0.81 -15.88 -0.32
CA ALA A 427 -0.43 -16.07 -1.71
C ALA A 427 -0.41 -14.74 -2.48
N PRO A 428 0.46 -14.60 -3.50
CA PRO A 428 0.48 -13.41 -4.34
C PRO A 428 -0.79 -13.27 -5.20
N ILE A 429 -1.31 -12.04 -5.30
CA ILE A 429 -2.46 -11.72 -6.15
C ILE A 429 -1.94 -11.25 -7.51
N GLU A 430 -2.34 -11.92 -8.58
CA GLU A 430 -2.18 -11.42 -9.95
C GLU A 430 -3.36 -10.55 -10.35
N ILE A 431 -3.08 -9.39 -10.92
CA ILE A 431 -4.09 -8.38 -11.28
C ILE A 431 -3.81 -7.96 -12.72
N SER A 432 -4.81 -8.03 -13.60
CA SER A 432 -4.70 -7.52 -14.98
C SER A 432 -4.58 -5.99 -15.02
N ASP A 433 -4.75 -5.42 -16.21
CA ASP A 433 -4.71 -3.97 -16.41
C ASP A 433 -5.69 -3.21 -15.50
N VAL A 434 -5.18 -2.18 -14.83
CA VAL A 434 -5.98 -1.16 -14.12
C VAL A 434 -5.80 0.17 -14.83
N ILE A 435 -6.88 0.72 -15.38
CA ILE A 435 -6.82 1.89 -16.26
C ILE A 435 -7.76 2.97 -15.73
N PHE A 436 -7.25 4.18 -15.56
CA PHE A 436 -8.04 5.38 -15.32
C PHE A 436 -7.85 6.35 -16.49
N GLU A 437 -8.96 6.75 -17.14
CA GLU A 437 -8.89 7.52 -18.38
C GLU A 437 -9.88 8.69 -18.44
N GLY A 438 -9.36 9.89 -18.71
CA GLY A 438 -10.21 11.06 -18.97
C GLY A 438 -10.93 11.61 -17.74
N ILE A 439 -10.43 11.35 -16.52
CA ILE A 439 -11.09 11.70 -15.25
C ILE A 439 -10.36 12.86 -14.54
N ASP A 440 -11.13 13.71 -13.86
CA ASP A 440 -10.62 14.71 -12.93
C ASP A 440 -10.72 14.23 -11.49
N PHE A 441 -9.60 13.81 -10.90
CA PHE A 441 -9.54 13.34 -9.53
C PHE A 441 -9.28 14.47 -8.55
N GLN A 442 -10.10 14.55 -7.50
CA GLN A 442 -10.02 15.63 -6.53
C GLN A 442 -10.24 15.12 -5.09
N CYS A 443 -9.78 15.91 -4.12
CA CYS A 443 -10.08 15.72 -2.70
C CYS A 443 -10.34 17.11 -2.08
N PRO A 444 -11.53 17.69 -2.26
CA PRO A 444 -11.73 19.14 -2.17
C PRO A 444 -11.52 19.73 -0.76
N LEU A 445 -11.87 19.00 0.29
CA LEU A 445 -11.62 19.40 1.68
C LEU A 445 -10.22 19.03 2.19
N ALA A 446 -9.34 18.45 1.36
CA ALA A 446 -7.97 18.16 1.79
C ALA A 446 -7.25 19.45 2.20
N ARG A 447 -6.53 19.36 3.32
CA ARG A 447 -5.72 20.44 3.85
C ARG A 447 -4.27 20.25 3.45
N ASN A 448 -3.59 21.35 3.20
CA ASN A 448 -2.13 21.37 3.13
C ASN A 448 -1.58 22.07 4.36
N PHE A 449 -0.30 21.86 4.67
CA PHE A 449 0.31 22.34 5.92
C PHE A 449 0.16 23.87 6.14
N GLY A 450 -0.04 24.66 5.09
CA GLY A 450 -0.38 26.08 5.18
C GLY A 450 -1.73 26.39 5.83
N ASP A 451 -2.62 25.41 5.97
CA ASP A 451 -3.87 25.48 6.73
C ASP A 451 -3.65 25.25 8.24
N GLY A 452 -2.40 25.12 8.71
CA GLY A 452 -2.05 24.76 10.09
C GLY A 452 -2.18 23.27 10.41
N SER A 453 -2.62 22.46 9.45
CA SER A 453 -2.66 20.99 9.51
C SER A 453 -2.57 20.42 8.09
N ALA A 454 -2.20 19.15 7.93
CA ALA A 454 -2.10 18.53 6.61
C ALA A 454 -2.88 17.21 6.55
N THR A 455 -3.55 16.96 5.43
CA THR A 455 -4.32 15.73 5.22
C THR A 455 -3.41 14.59 4.77
N GLY A 456 -3.55 13.44 5.44
CA GLY A 456 -2.75 12.24 5.18
C GLY A 456 -3.27 11.36 4.05
N ASN A 457 -3.47 11.88 2.85
CA ASN A 457 -4.12 11.18 1.74
C ASN A 457 -3.17 10.80 0.58
N TYR A 458 -3.66 9.89 -0.27
CA TYR A 458 -2.97 9.29 -1.41
C TYR A 458 -3.97 9.11 -2.56
N PHE A 459 -3.47 9.03 -3.79
CA PHE A 459 -4.29 8.55 -4.91
C PHE A 459 -4.37 7.01 -4.88
N ALA A 460 -3.21 6.36 -4.78
CA ALA A 460 -3.06 4.91 -4.64
C ALA A 460 -2.07 4.57 -3.52
N ASN A 461 -2.45 3.62 -2.66
CA ASN A 461 -1.64 3.18 -1.54
C ASN A 461 -1.87 1.70 -1.24
N MET A 462 -0.97 1.06 -0.50
CA MET A 462 -1.11 -0.33 -0.04
C MET A 462 -1.23 -0.37 1.49
N TYR A 463 -1.78 -1.44 2.07
CA TYR A 463 -1.68 -1.69 3.50
C TYR A 463 -0.28 -2.20 3.89
N SER A 464 0.19 -1.89 5.10
CA SER A 464 1.49 -2.38 5.60
C SER A 464 1.57 -3.90 5.71
N GLY A 465 0.44 -4.55 5.98
CA GLY A 465 0.25 -6.01 6.03
C GLY A 465 -0.28 -6.62 4.73
N GLY A 466 -0.29 -5.87 3.61
CA GLY A 466 -0.83 -6.32 2.35
C GLY A 466 -0.19 -7.61 1.83
N LEU A 467 -0.96 -8.41 1.09
CA LEU A 467 -0.48 -9.58 0.36
C LEU A 467 0.50 -9.17 -0.76
N ALA A 468 1.30 -10.13 -1.25
CA ALA A 468 2.12 -9.89 -2.43
C ALA A 468 1.21 -9.61 -3.64
N VAL A 469 1.69 -8.79 -4.57
CA VAL A 469 0.91 -8.44 -5.78
C VAL A 469 1.80 -8.43 -7.02
N THR A 470 1.20 -8.85 -8.13
CA THR A 470 1.74 -8.65 -9.48
C THR A 470 0.68 -7.98 -10.34
N PHE A 471 0.97 -6.77 -10.82
CA PHE A 471 0.10 -6.05 -11.76
C PHE A 471 0.62 -6.25 -13.19
N GLU A 472 -0.27 -6.56 -14.12
CA GLU A 472 0.02 -6.50 -15.56
C GLU A 472 0.30 -5.06 -15.96
N SER A 473 -0.61 -4.14 -15.64
CA SER A 473 -0.30 -2.72 -15.72
C SER A 473 -1.15 -1.85 -14.79
N PHE A 474 -0.61 -0.68 -14.48
CA PHE A 474 -1.36 0.42 -13.84
C PHE A 474 -1.22 1.68 -14.71
N GLN A 475 -2.33 2.17 -15.26
CA GLN A 475 -2.33 3.20 -16.29
C GLN A 475 -3.19 4.40 -15.90
N LEU A 476 -2.62 5.59 -16.03
CA LEU A 476 -3.27 6.88 -15.89
C LEU A 476 -3.19 7.62 -17.22
N LYS A 477 -4.32 7.91 -17.85
CA LYS A 477 -4.38 8.48 -19.19
C LYS A 477 -5.25 9.71 -19.22
N ASN A 478 -4.71 10.82 -19.71
CA ASN A 478 -5.46 12.05 -19.89
C ASN A 478 -6.25 12.42 -18.62
N CYS A 479 -5.64 12.34 -17.43
CA CYS A 479 -6.28 12.60 -16.13
C CYS A 479 -5.77 13.90 -15.50
N THR A 480 -6.60 14.53 -14.66
CA THR A 480 -6.14 15.63 -13.80
C THR A 480 -6.24 15.25 -12.33
N PHE A 481 -5.36 15.80 -11.50
CA PHE A 481 -5.29 15.47 -10.08
C PHE A 481 -5.16 16.75 -9.26
N GLN A 482 -5.94 16.85 -8.18
CA GLN A 482 -5.91 17.94 -7.20
C GLN A 482 -6.14 17.45 -5.77
N GLY A 483 -5.50 18.08 -4.78
CA GLY A 483 -5.79 17.85 -3.37
C GLY A 483 -5.24 16.57 -2.76
N PHE A 484 -4.30 15.87 -3.42
CA PHE A 484 -3.52 14.82 -2.76
C PHE A 484 -2.33 15.47 -2.10
N THR A 485 -2.21 15.45 -0.76
CA THR A 485 -1.21 16.24 -0.02
C THR A 485 -0.03 15.39 0.48
N ARG A 486 -0.26 14.16 0.95
CA ARG A 486 0.80 13.36 1.58
C ARG A 486 1.59 12.49 0.61
N GLY A 487 0.91 11.83 -0.32
CA GLY A 487 1.54 10.96 -1.33
C GLY A 487 0.66 10.85 -2.57
N PHE A 488 1.16 10.17 -3.60
CA PHE A 488 0.39 9.90 -4.81
C PHE A 488 0.25 8.39 -5.02
N PHE A 489 1.34 7.71 -5.38
CA PHE A 489 1.39 6.27 -5.56
C PHE A 489 2.44 5.64 -4.61
N ARG A 490 2.01 4.80 -3.68
CA ARG A 490 2.91 4.18 -2.70
C ARG A 490 2.64 2.69 -2.53
N VAL A 491 3.69 1.87 -2.62
CA VAL A 491 3.70 0.50 -2.11
C VAL A 491 4.37 0.44 -0.75
N GLN A 492 3.98 -0.52 0.09
CA GLN A 492 4.60 -0.74 1.39
C GLN A 492 4.39 -2.17 1.90
N GLY A 493 5.15 -2.55 2.92
CA GLY A 493 5.03 -3.84 3.61
C GLY A 493 6.18 -4.81 3.29
N PRO A 494 6.22 -5.99 3.91
CA PRO A 494 7.36 -6.91 3.77
C PRO A 494 7.28 -7.84 2.55
N ARG A 495 6.08 -8.06 1.98
CA ARG A 495 5.87 -8.96 0.82
C ARG A 495 6.30 -8.30 -0.49
N TYR A 496 6.55 -9.05 -1.55
CA TYR A 496 6.99 -8.43 -2.81
C TYR A 496 5.86 -7.71 -3.56
N LYS A 497 6.20 -6.68 -4.35
CA LYS A 497 5.28 -5.94 -5.22
C LYS A 497 5.91 -5.78 -6.58
N PHE A 498 5.30 -6.36 -7.58
CA PHE A 498 5.82 -6.33 -8.95
C PHE A 498 4.80 -5.67 -9.87
N PHE A 499 5.24 -4.66 -10.62
CA PHE A 499 4.42 -4.01 -11.64
C PHE A 499 5.12 -4.25 -12.96
N LYS A 500 4.54 -5.08 -13.83
CA LYS A 500 5.13 -5.30 -15.16
C LYS A 500 5.20 -3.99 -15.94
N LYS A 501 4.16 -3.15 -15.82
CA LYS A 501 4.12 -1.80 -16.40
C LYS A 501 3.40 -0.77 -15.53
N ILE A 502 3.93 0.45 -15.49
CA ILE A 502 3.22 1.65 -15.04
C ILE A 502 3.25 2.67 -16.18
N LEU A 503 2.09 3.18 -16.57
CA LEU A 503 1.95 4.20 -17.61
C LEU A 503 1.24 5.44 -17.05
N VAL A 504 1.86 6.61 -17.21
CA VAL A 504 1.28 7.90 -16.86
C VAL A 504 1.40 8.80 -18.07
N GLU A 505 0.28 9.09 -18.71
CA GLU A 505 0.27 9.73 -20.03
C GLU A 505 -0.76 10.85 -20.08
N ASP A 506 -0.37 12.00 -20.63
CA ASP A 506 -1.24 13.16 -20.79
C ASP A 506 -1.85 13.67 -19.47
N CYS A 507 -1.17 13.51 -18.33
CA CYS A 507 -1.73 13.86 -17.02
C CYS A 507 -1.34 15.27 -16.54
N LEU A 508 -2.20 15.92 -15.76
CA LEU A 508 -1.94 17.22 -15.14
C LEU A 508 -2.07 17.12 -13.61
N PHE A 509 -1.00 17.51 -12.90
CA PHE A 509 -0.91 17.50 -11.45
C PHE A 509 -0.75 18.94 -10.95
N TYR A 510 -1.72 19.44 -10.18
CA TYR A 510 -1.70 20.79 -9.64
C TYR A 510 -2.50 20.86 -8.34
N ASN A 511 -2.35 21.93 -7.56
CA ASN A 511 -3.01 22.08 -6.26
C ASN A 511 -2.80 20.85 -5.34
N GLN A 512 -1.59 20.28 -5.36
CA GLN A 512 -1.25 19.09 -4.57
C GLN A 512 -0.84 19.43 -3.14
N GLY A 513 -0.59 20.71 -2.83
CA GLY A 513 -0.19 21.15 -1.50
C GLY A 513 1.07 20.46 -0.95
N TYR A 514 1.48 20.88 0.24
CA TYR A 514 2.62 20.33 0.98
C TYR A 514 2.17 19.74 2.30
N TYR A 515 2.76 18.61 2.70
CA TYR A 515 2.33 17.89 3.90
C TYR A 515 3.10 18.32 5.16
N ASP A 516 4.33 18.82 5.03
CA ASP A 516 5.10 19.37 6.14
C ASP A 516 5.80 20.69 5.79
N ASN A 517 6.37 21.37 6.79
CA ASN A 517 7.04 22.67 6.60
C ASN A 517 8.15 22.67 5.52
N ASN A 518 8.76 21.52 5.24
CA ASN A 518 9.82 21.37 4.25
C ASN A 518 9.28 21.03 2.85
N GLY A 519 7.97 20.97 2.66
CA GLY A 519 7.37 20.54 1.40
C GLY A 519 7.46 19.03 1.19
N ARG A 520 7.71 18.26 2.26
CA ARG A 520 7.85 16.81 2.16
C ARG A 520 6.50 16.13 2.21
N GLY A 521 6.54 14.88 1.80
CA GLY A 521 5.50 13.87 1.75
C GLY A 521 6.21 12.57 1.36
N TYR A 522 5.49 11.57 0.86
CA TYR A 522 6.12 10.47 0.13
C TYR A 522 6.54 10.93 -1.27
N SER A 523 7.43 10.19 -1.93
CA SER A 523 7.70 10.43 -3.36
C SER A 523 6.42 10.21 -4.19
N TRP A 524 6.38 10.77 -5.40
CA TRP A 524 5.24 10.62 -6.30
C TRP A 524 4.96 9.15 -6.62
N PHE A 525 6.01 8.40 -6.97
CA PHE A 525 6.00 6.95 -7.07
C PHE A 525 7.02 6.40 -6.08
N ALA A 526 6.53 5.89 -4.96
CA ALA A 526 7.33 5.43 -3.84
C ALA A 526 7.32 3.89 -3.76
N GLY A 527 8.44 3.29 -4.15
CA GLY A 527 8.82 1.93 -3.79
C GLY A 527 9.13 1.83 -2.30
N ASP A 528 9.06 0.62 -1.74
CA ASP A 528 9.30 0.41 -0.31
C ASP A 528 10.74 0.00 0.01
N GLY A 529 11.51 -0.47 -0.98
CA GLY A 529 12.85 -1.03 -0.82
C GLY A 529 12.91 -2.19 0.18
N LYS A 530 11.83 -2.95 0.38
CA LYS A 530 11.75 -3.96 1.46
C LYS A 530 11.99 -5.39 1.00
N HIS A 531 11.94 -5.68 -0.30
CA HIS A 531 12.00 -7.04 -0.80
C HIS A 531 12.78 -7.13 -2.12
N VAL A 532 13.67 -8.12 -2.24
CA VAL A 532 14.58 -8.28 -3.40
C VAL A 532 13.87 -8.54 -4.73
N LYS A 533 12.64 -9.07 -4.68
CA LYS A 533 11.75 -9.30 -5.84
C LYS A 533 10.78 -8.15 -6.14
N SER A 534 10.76 -7.09 -5.33
CA SER A 534 9.89 -5.94 -5.63
C SER A 534 10.45 -5.14 -6.79
N ASN A 535 9.59 -4.72 -7.71
CA ASN A 535 9.97 -3.81 -8.79
C ASN A 535 8.77 -2.98 -9.25
N LEU A 536 8.79 -1.69 -8.91
CA LEU A 536 7.81 -0.72 -9.39
C LEU A 536 8.15 -0.20 -10.80
N TYR A 537 9.38 -0.45 -11.24
CA TYR A 537 10.02 0.21 -12.37
C TYR A 537 10.43 -0.77 -13.46
N ASN A 538 9.78 -1.94 -13.56
CA ASN A 538 10.07 -2.94 -14.59
C ASN A 538 9.79 -2.41 -16.01
N ASP A 539 8.73 -1.62 -16.17
CA ASP A 539 8.46 -0.78 -17.35
C ASP A 539 7.69 0.45 -16.89
N PHE A 540 8.40 1.50 -16.47
CA PHE A 540 7.80 2.75 -16.04
C PHE A 540 7.85 3.78 -17.16
N GLN A 541 6.69 4.28 -17.57
CA GLN A 541 6.57 5.26 -18.64
C GLN A 541 5.76 6.46 -18.16
N MET A 542 6.35 7.64 -18.25
CA MET A 542 5.68 8.90 -17.98
C MET A 542 5.87 9.85 -19.15
N ARG A 543 4.79 10.26 -19.81
CA ARG A 543 4.90 11.11 -20.99
C ARG A 543 3.84 12.18 -21.09
N ARG A 544 4.23 13.35 -21.60
CA ARG A 544 3.29 14.46 -21.85
C ARG A 544 2.51 14.86 -20.59
N CYS A 545 3.20 14.83 -19.45
CA CYS A 545 2.62 15.17 -18.16
C CYS A 545 3.12 16.54 -17.68
N THR A 546 2.27 17.24 -16.94
CA THR A 546 2.63 18.50 -16.29
C THR A 546 2.47 18.42 -14.78
N PHE A 547 3.51 18.80 -14.04
CA PHE A 547 3.49 18.98 -12.59
C PHE A 547 3.63 20.46 -12.27
N TYR A 548 2.60 21.06 -11.69
CA TYR A 548 2.58 22.47 -11.31
C TYR A 548 2.62 22.61 -9.79
N ASP A 549 3.66 23.29 -9.30
CA ASP A 549 3.88 23.69 -7.91
C ASP A 549 3.49 22.59 -6.91
N SER A 550 4.05 21.41 -7.12
CA SER A 550 3.57 20.14 -6.59
C SER A 550 4.64 19.50 -5.69
N PRO A 551 4.74 19.91 -4.41
CA PRO A 551 5.87 19.55 -3.57
C PRO A 551 5.78 18.13 -3.00
N ARG A 552 6.87 17.37 -3.17
CA ARG A 552 7.06 16.01 -2.66
C ARG A 552 8.53 15.73 -2.31
N HIS A 553 8.78 14.53 -1.76
CA HIS A 553 10.14 14.11 -1.45
C HIS A 553 10.98 13.87 -2.71
N ALA A 554 10.47 13.10 -3.65
CA ALA A 554 11.03 12.92 -5.00
C ALA A 554 9.94 12.60 -6.04
N LEU A 555 10.28 12.61 -7.34
CA LEU A 555 9.39 12.05 -8.37
C LEU A 555 9.40 10.52 -8.26
N LEU A 556 10.55 9.87 -8.43
CA LEU A 556 10.70 8.42 -8.27
C LEU A 556 11.71 8.09 -7.17
N SER A 557 11.41 7.04 -6.38
CA SER A 557 12.32 6.52 -5.36
C SER A 557 11.97 5.09 -4.99
N ASP A 558 12.97 4.26 -4.73
CA ASP A 558 12.81 2.91 -4.15
C ASP A 558 13.32 2.85 -2.70
N ASN A 559 13.08 3.93 -1.94
CA ASN A 559 13.44 4.05 -0.52
C ASN A 559 14.93 3.85 -0.17
N ASN A 560 15.82 3.95 -1.18
CA ASN A 560 17.28 3.92 -1.04
C ASN A 560 17.81 2.71 -0.24
N LYS A 561 17.28 1.52 -0.50
CA LYS A 561 17.77 0.29 0.15
C LYS A 561 18.76 -0.42 -0.76
N ASP A 562 19.85 -0.87 -0.15
CA ASP A 562 20.85 -1.71 -0.81
C ASP A 562 20.38 -3.17 -0.62
N LEU A 563 19.90 -3.78 -1.69
CA LEU A 563 19.27 -5.10 -1.67
C LEU A 563 20.09 -6.09 -2.50
N LEU A 564 19.96 -7.38 -2.19
CA LEU A 564 20.48 -8.45 -3.04
C LEU A 564 19.47 -8.74 -4.16
N TRP A 565 19.36 -7.82 -5.12
CA TRP A 565 18.40 -7.97 -6.24
C TRP A 565 18.64 -9.25 -7.04
N GLY A 566 17.57 -9.90 -7.45
CA GLY A 566 17.63 -11.01 -8.40
C GLY A 566 18.16 -10.56 -9.76
N SER A 567 18.78 -11.47 -10.52
CA SER A 567 19.33 -11.16 -11.86
C SER A 567 18.26 -10.75 -12.88
N ASP A 568 17.00 -11.08 -12.62
CA ASP A 568 15.83 -10.71 -13.40
C ASP A 568 15.29 -9.30 -13.06
N ILE A 569 15.73 -8.69 -11.96
CA ILE A 569 15.26 -7.39 -11.52
C ILE A 569 16.13 -6.29 -12.12
N HIS A 570 15.51 -5.45 -12.95
CA HIS A 570 16.11 -4.26 -13.54
C HIS A 570 15.08 -3.13 -13.59
N PHE A 571 15.53 -1.88 -13.44
CA PHE A 571 14.67 -0.73 -13.70
C PHE A 571 14.71 -0.40 -15.19
N ASN A 572 13.56 -0.15 -15.81
CA ASN A 572 13.42 0.38 -17.15
C ASN A 572 12.42 1.54 -17.09
N ILE A 573 12.97 2.76 -17.07
CA ILE A 573 12.23 3.99 -16.81
C ILE A 573 12.35 4.90 -18.04
N THR A 574 11.23 5.42 -18.54
CA THR A 574 11.19 6.45 -19.59
C THR A 574 10.31 7.60 -19.14
N ILE A 575 10.88 8.79 -19.06
CA ILE A 575 10.17 10.05 -18.81
C ILE A 575 10.44 11.00 -19.96
N GLU A 576 9.41 11.32 -20.74
CA GLU A 576 9.57 12.13 -21.94
C GLU A 576 8.50 13.20 -22.12
N ASN A 577 8.89 14.34 -22.68
CA ASN A 577 7.93 15.41 -22.99
C ASN A 577 7.11 15.85 -21.76
N CYS A 578 7.68 15.85 -20.56
CA CYS A 578 7.01 16.34 -19.36
C CYS A 578 7.44 17.77 -19.02
N THR A 579 6.53 18.54 -18.42
CA THR A 579 6.79 19.90 -17.92
C THR A 579 6.71 19.93 -16.40
N PHE A 580 7.79 20.33 -15.73
CA PHE A 580 7.89 20.42 -14.28
C PHE A 580 8.00 21.90 -13.88
N ILE A 581 6.93 22.50 -13.36
CA ILE A 581 6.91 23.90 -12.91
C ILE A 581 6.95 23.94 -11.39
N ASN A 582 7.99 24.56 -10.83
CA ASN A 582 8.21 24.66 -9.39
C ASN A 582 8.10 23.29 -8.68
N PHE A 583 8.64 22.25 -9.30
CA PHE A 583 8.55 20.90 -8.76
C PHE A 583 9.38 20.75 -7.48
N SER A 584 8.68 20.58 -6.35
CA SER A 584 9.30 20.32 -5.04
C SER A 584 10.34 21.35 -4.59
N THR A 585 10.03 22.64 -4.77
CA THR A 585 10.98 23.73 -4.58
C THR A 585 11.20 24.25 -3.16
N ARG A 586 10.33 23.85 -2.22
CA ARG A 586 10.27 24.44 -0.88
C ARG A 586 11.51 24.19 -0.02
N SER A 587 12.23 23.09 -0.24
CA SER A 587 13.47 22.78 0.49
C SER A 587 14.48 22.10 -0.42
N SER A 588 15.74 22.11 -0.01
CA SER A 588 16.80 21.40 -0.74
C SER A 588 16.67 19.88 -0.60
N GLY A 589 17.29 19.16 -1.53
CA GLY A 589 17.31 17.69 -1.55
C GLY A 589 15.96 17.05 -1.87
N ARG A 590 15.11 17.73 -2.65
CA ARG A 590 13.95 17.14 -3.32
C ARG A 590 14.33 16.81 -4.75
N LEU A 591 14.17 15.56 -5.16
CA LEU A 591 14.84 15.01 -6.36
C LEU A 591 13.84 14.59 -7.43
N LEU A 592 14.24 14.59 -8.70
CA LEU A 592 13.51 13.82 -9.72
C LEU A 592 13.75 12.33 -9.49
N PHE A 593 15.00 11.91 -9.29
CA PHE A 593 15.34 10.51 -9.06
C PHE A 593 16.11 10.31 -7.75
N GLU A 594 15.55 9.53 -6.84
CA GLU A 594 16.24 9.14 -5.62
C GLU A 594 16.49 7.63 -5.63
N PHE A 595 17.57 7.25 -6.30
CA PHE A 595 18.00 5.87 -6.50
C PHE A 595 19.47 5.74 -6.06
N ARG A 596 19.72 5.82 -4.75
CA ARG A 596 21.08 5.67 -4.23
C ARG A 596 21.70 4.33 -4.62
N TYR A 597 20.88 3.29 -4.65
CA TYR A 597 21.26 1.94 -5.02
C TYR A 597 20.30 1.46 -6.11
N MET A 598 20.83 0.79 -7.12
CA MET A 598 20.07 0.33 -8.28
C MET A 598 20.41 -1.13 -8.63
N PRO A 599 19.44 -1.90 -9.15
CA PRO A 599 19.73 -3.20 -9.74
C PRO A 599 20.65 -3.09 -10.96
N ASN A 600 21.41 -4.15 -11.22
CA ASN A 600 22.25 -4.26 -12.41
C ASN A 600 21.41 -4.18 -13.70
N ASP A 601 22.04 -3.77 -14.81
CA ASP A 601 21.41 -3.68 -16.14
C ASP A 601 20.19 -2.76 -16.22
N SER A 602 20.03 -1.85 -15.26
CA SER A 602 18.95 -0.85 -15.27
C SER A 602 19.13 0.22 -16.37
N ARG A 603 18.01 0.71 -16.92
CA ARG A 603 17.93 1.77 -17.93
C ARG A 603 16.98 2.89 -17.50
N ILE A 604 17.46 4.13 -17.61
CA ILE A 604 16.68 5.34 -17.35
C ILE A 604 16.81 6.26 -18.56
N ALA A 605 15.69 6.66 -19.14
CA ALA A 605 15.58 7.69 -20.15
C ALA A 605 14.82 8.89 -19.57
N PHE A 606 15.42 10.08 -19.63
CA PHE A 606 14.80 11.34 -19.24
C PHE A 606 15.02 12.33 -20.39
N LYS A 607 14.03 12.45 -21.29
CA LYS A 607 14.23 13.07 -22.60
C LYS A 607 13.22 14.16 -22.92
N ASN A 608 13.66 15.22 -23.57
CA ASN A 608 12.78 16.26 -24.09
C ASN A 608 11.84 16.86 -23.02
N ASN A 609 12.29 16.93 -21.75
CA ASN A 609 11.52 17.49 -20.64
C ASN A 609 11.85 18.96 -20.42
N LEU A 610 10.88 19.72 -19.92
CA LEU A 610 11.04 21.12 -19.56
C LEU A 610 10.97 21.31 -18.04
N ILE A 611 12.01 21.91 -17.45
CA ILE A 611 12.07 22.19 -16.00
C ILE A 611 12.02 23.71 -15.78
N VAL A 612 11.01 24.18 -15.06
CA VAL A 612 10.65 25.60 -14.99
C VAL A 612 10.66 26.05 -13.54
N LEU A 613 11.41 27.13 -13.26
CA LEU A 613 11.31 27.87 -12.01
C LEU A 613 10.60 29.20 -12.30
N ALA A 614 9.33 29.31 -11.87
CA ALA A 614 8.45 30.44 -12.12
C ALA A 614 8.16 31.20 -10.82
N ALA A 615 8.37 32.51 -10.84
CA ALA A 615 8.10 33.40 -9.71
C ALA A 615 7.96 34.84 -10.19
N ASP A 616 7.01 35.56 -9.59
CA ASP A 616 6.90 37.01 -9.71
C ASP A 616 8.13 37.68 -9.06
N PRO A 617 8.57 38.87 -9.51
CA PRO A 617 9.67 39.60 -8.85
C PRO A 617 9.48 39.82 -7.33
N ASN A 618 8.24 39.89 -6.86
CA ASN A 618 7.91 40.04 -5.45
C ASN A 618 7.87 38.71 -4.68
N ASP A 619 7.86 37.57 -5.38
CA ASP A 619 7.87 36.25 -4.76
C ASP A 619 9.27 35.89 -4.26
N LYS A 620 9.37 35.81 -2.92
CA LYS A 620 10.62 35.54 -2.20
C LYS A 620 10.75 34.08 -1.75
N ARG A 621 9.89 33.17 -2.22
CA ARG A 621 10.03 31.74 -1.93
C ARG A 621 11.38 31.22 -2.38
N ASP A 622 11.88 30.23 -1.63
CA ASP A 622 13.00 29.44 -2.10
C ASP A 622 12.56 28.63 -3.32
N LEU A 623 13.38 28.67 -4.38
CA LEU A 623 13.17 27.91 -5.61
C LEU A 623 14.23 26.82 -5.72
N ASN A 624 14.22 25.88 -4.77
CA ASN A 624 15.22 24.81 -4.75
C ASN A 624 14.92 23.77 -5.83
N GLN A 625 15.87 23.43 -6.69
CA GLN A 625 15.71 22.30 -7.61
C GLN A 625 16.88 21.34 -7.49
N SER A 626 16.61 20.04 -7.53
CA SER A 626 17.65 19.01 -7.60
C SER A 626 17.25 17.91 -8.56
N ALA A 627 18.24 17.26 -9.19
CA ALA A 627 17.99 16.26 -10.23
C ALA A 627 17.98 14.85 -9.64
N CYS A 628 19.12 14.33 -9.18
CA CYS A 628 19.20 12.96 -8.71
C CYS A 628 20.21 12.69 -7.58
N ASP A 629 19.96 11.65 -6.79
CA ASP A 629 20.94 11.03 -5.89
C ASP A 629 21.17 9.59 -6.36
N PHE A 630 22.31 9.36 -7.01
CA PHE A 630 22.74 8.08 -7.58
C PHE A 630 24.14 7.73 -7.08
N ARG A 631 24.33 6.55 -6.48
CA ARG A 631 25.58 6.22 -5.78
C ARG A 631 26.20 4.90 -6.18
N ASN A 632 25.42 3.81 -6.19
CA ASN A 632 25.91 2.46 -6.47
C ASN A 632 24.92 1.64 -7.31
N VAL A 633 25.45 0.64 -8.01
CA VAL A 633 24.68 -0.34 -8.80
C VAL A 633 25.13 -1.74 -8.35
N ALA A 634 24.18 -2.65 -8.15
CA ALA A 634 24.49 -4.02 -7.78
C ALA A 634 25.16 -4.81 -8.92
N GLY A 635 25.69 -5.98 -8.57
CA GLY A 635 26.30 -6.90 -9.54
C GLY A 635 27.49 -6.28 -10.26
N GLU A 636 27.52 -6.41 -11.58
CA GLU A 636 28.62 -5.91 -12.43
C GLU A 636 28.63 -4.38 -12.61
N GLY A 637 27.65 -3.67 -12.04
CA GLY A 637 27.58 -2.21 -12.06
C GLY A 637 27.16 -1.63 -13.42
N ARG A 638 26.48 -2.40 -14.27
CA ARG A 638 25.97 -1.96 -15.57
C ARG A 638 24.69 -1.15 -15.41
N VAL A 639 24.64 0.03 -16.04
CA VAL A 639 23.47 0.91 -16.03
C VAL A 639 23.48 1.79 -17.28
N THR A 640 22.33 2.22 -17.75
CA THR A 640 22.18 3.16 -18.87
C THR A 640 21.39 4.39 -18.43
N TRP A 641 21.94 5.59 -18.61
CA TRP A 641 21.22 6.86 -18.42
C TRP A 641 21.18 7.67 -19.72
N ASP A 642 20.07 7.65 -20.44
CA ASP A 642 19.82 8.51 -21.61
C ASP A 642 19.11 9.80 -21.16
N ILE A 643 19.89 10.79 -20.77
CA ILE A 643 19.42 12.12 -20.40
C ILE A 643 19.74 13.02 -21.59
N SER A 644 18.73 13.44 -22.37
CA SER A 644 18.98 14.23 -23.59
C SER A 644 17.81 15.13 -23.97
N GLY A 645 18.13 16.28 -24.59
CA GLY A 645 17.11 17.23 -25.07
C GLY A 645 16.31 17.92 -23.96
N ASN A 646 16.77 17.93 -22.72
CA ASN A 646 16.08 18.60 -21.62
C ASN A 646 16.47 20.08 -21.53
N TYR A 647 15.47 20.95 -21.33
CA TYR A 647 15.66 22.39 -21.22
C TYR A 647 15.06 22.96 -19.94
N SER A 648 15.45 24.18 -19.62
CA SER A 648 14.93 24.90 -18.47
C SER A 648 14.56 26.35 -18.77
N LEU A 649 13.61 26.85 -17.96
CA LEU A 649 13.20 28.25 -17.93
C LEU A 649 13.36 28.78 -16.51
N GLY A 650 13.92 29.98 -16.39
CA GLY A 650 14.22 30.62 -15.12
C GLY A 650 13.27 31.77 -14.76
N SER A 651 13.45 32.33 -13.57
CA SER A 651 12.76 33.55 -13.12
C SER A 651 13.70 34.54 -12.43
N ARG A 652 14.99 34.19 -12.33
CA ARG A 652 16.06 34.96 -11.67
C ARG A 652 17.33 34.81 -12.50
N ASP A 653 18.22 35.79 -12.48
CA ASP A 653 19.45 35.79 -13.31
C ASP A 653 20.31 34.54 -13.08
N THR A 654 20.34 34.02 -11.85
CA THR A 654 21.06 32.78 -11.51
C THR A 654 20.53 31.56 -12.26
N HIS A 655 19.26 31.57 -12.67
CA HIS A 655 18.60 30.49 -13.40
C HIS A 655 18.80 30.59 -14.93
N MET A 656 19.32 31.72 -15.44
CA MET A 656 19.38 32.03 -16.88
C MET A 656 20.65 31.49 -17.55
N LYS A 657 21.13 30.34 -17.11
CA LYS A 657 22.30 29.64 -17.65
C LYS A 657 22.11 28.13 -17.55
N ASP A 658 22.82 27.36 -18.36
CA ASP A 658 22.85 25.90 -18.30
C ASP A 658 23.07 25.39 -16.86
N ASP A 659 22.27 24.40 -16.46
CA ASP A 659 22.14 23.87 -15.09
C ASP A 659 21.84 24.91 -13.99
N GLY A 660 21.63 26.19 -14.33
CA GLY A 660 21.44 27.30 -13.39
C GLY A 660 20.18 27.19 -12.54
N ILE A 661 19.21 26.39 -12.98
CA ILE A 661 18.03 26.04 -12.17
C ILE A 661 18.36 25.14 -10.98
N PHE A 662 19.41 24.32 -11.05
CA PHE A 662 19.72 23.36 -9.99
C PHE A 662 20.46 24.01 -8.84
N THR A 663 19.88 23.94 -7.65
CA THR A 663 20.52 24.37 -6.40
C THR A 663 21.51 23.32 -5.90
N SER A 664 21.24 22.05 -6.19
CA SER A 664 22.14 20.94 -5.87
C SER A 664 21.88 19.72 -6.77
N ALA A 665 22.86 18.81 -6.83
CA ALA A 665 22.69 17.48 -7.42
C ALA A 665 22.09 17.49 -8.84
N ALA A 666 22.57 18.39 -9.71
CA ALA A 666 22.32 18.33 -11.15
C ALA A 666 22.78 16.98 -11.72
N PHE A 667 22.21 16.53 -12.85
CA PHE A 667 22.64 15.28 -13.49
C PHE A 667 24.14 15.32 -13.87
N SER A 668 24.65 16.49 -14.25
CA SER A 668 26.07 16.74 -14.58
C SER A 668 27.00 16.80 -13.35
N ALA A 669 26.46 16.81 -12.13
CA ALA A 669 27.23 17.03 -10.90
C ALA A 669 28.26 15.92 -10.63
N LYS A 670 29.39 16.30 -10.02
CA LYS A 670 30.54 15.41 -9.75
C LYS A 670 30.51 14.72 -8.38
N LYS A 671 29.33 14.62 -7.77
CA LYS A 671 29.14 13.89 -6.51
C LYS A 671 27.73 13.31 -6.46
N ASN A 672 27.63 12.02 -6.18
CA ASN A 672 26.36 11.30 -5.97
C ASN A 672 25.33 11.55 -7.10
N SER A 673 25.80 11.62 -8.33
CA SER A 673 24.97 11.91 -9.52
C SER A 673 25.54 11.20 -10.74
N VAL A 674 24.83 11.23 -11.86
CA VAL A 674 25.25 10.57 -13.11
C VAL A 674 26.61 11.10 -13.57
N GLY A 675 26.86 12.41 -13.46
CA GLY A 675 28.12 13.05 -13.86
C GLY A 675 29.34 12.66 -13.02
N ASP A 676 29.15 12.15 -11.80
CA ASP A 676 30.19 11.56 -10.94
C ASP A 676 30.60 10.17 -11.46
N LYS A 677 29.65 9.46 -12.06
CA LYS A 677 29.79 8.07 -12.49
C LYS A 677 30.02 7.93 -14.00
N TRP A 678 30.26 9.05 -14.70
CA TRP A 678 30.33 9.09 -16.17
C TRP A 678 31.34 8.11 -16.78
N ASN A 679 32.46 7.87 -16.11
CA ASN A 679 33.55 7.00 -16.59
C ASN A 679 33.55 5.61 -15.90
N TRP A 680 32.42 5.15 -15.37
CA TRP A 680 32.34 3.80 -14.81
C TRP A 680 32.53 2.72 -15.90
N THR A 681 33.15 1.60 -15.54
CA THR A 681 33.39 0.46 -16.45
C THR A 681 33.18 -0.85 -15.68
N PRO A 682 32.43 -1.84 -16.20
CA PRO A 682 31.70 -1.84 -17.48
C PRO A 682 30.43 -0.96 -17.48
N GLY A 683 30.20 -0.21 -16.40
CA GLY A 683 29.05 0.66 -16.17
C GLY A 683 28.83 1.84 -17.13
N LEU A 684 27.84 2.66 -16.78
CA LEU A 684 27.25 3.76 -17.57
C LEU A 684 27.40 3.67 -19.10
N VAL A 685 26.45 3.00 -19.75
CA VAL A 685 26.37 2.92 -21.22
C VAL A 685 25.50 4.09 -21.72
N SER A 686 26.01 5.32 -21.81
CA SER A 686 25.21 6.42 -22.37
C SER A 686 25.99 7.42 -23.23
N GLY A 687 25.22 8.22 -24.01
CA GLY A 687 25.66 9.02 -25.16
C GLY A 687 26.75 10.07 -24.88
N ASN A 688 26.43 11.36 -24.98
CA ASN A 688 27.42 12.43 -24.79
C ASN A 688 27.33 12.99 -23.36
N ALA A 689 28.47 13.24 -22.71
CA ALA A 689 28.52 13.84 -21.38
C ALA A 689 27.79 15.20 -21.31
N ASN A 690 27.78 15.94 -22.41
CA ASN A 690 27.08 17.22 -22.54
C ASN A 690 25.55 17.08 -22.54
N ASP A 691 25.01 15.88 -22.73
CA ASP A 691 23.56 15.64 -22.68
C ASP A 691 23.05 15.60 -21.23
N LEU A 692 23.94 15.40 -20.24
CA LEU A 692 23.60 15.51 -18.82
C LEU A 692 23.25 16.94 -18.38
N ILE A 693 23.62 17.95 -19.17
CA ILE A 693 23.38 19.36 -18.85
C ILE A 693 21.96 19.73 -19.27
N VAL A 694 21.18 20.29 -18.34
CA VAL A 694 19.88 20.88 -18.67
C VAL A 694 20.10 22.29 -19.19
N LYS A 695 19.73 22.51 -20.46
CA LYS A 695 20.13 23.71 -21.21
C LYS A 695 19.11 24.84 -21.06
N THR A 696 19.56 26.08 -21.18
CA THR A 696 18.63 27.23 -21.34
C THR A 696 18.37 27.59 -22.81
N GLY A 697 19.02 26.91 -23.74
CA GLY A 697 19.04 27.28 -25.15
C GLY A 697 20.04 28.41 -25.44
N SER A 698 20.22 28.73 -26.72
CA SER A 698 21.11 29.80 -27.17
C SER A 698 20.65 31.19 -26.70
N THR A 699 19.35 31.36 -26.51
CA THR A 699 18.74 32.55 -25.92
C THR A 699 17.96 32.16 -24.67
N PRO A 700 18.51 32.37 -23.46
CA PRO A 700 17.81 32.09 -22.22
C PRO A 700 16.48 32.87 -22.12
N LEU A 701 15.42 32.17 -21.74
CA LEU A 701 14.08 32.71 -21.56
C LEU A 701 13.63 32.60 -20.10
N ARG A 702 12.93 33.64 -19.63
CA ARG A 702 12.22 33.56 -18.36
C ARG A 702 10.91 32.79 -18.52
N ALA A 703 10.42 32.20 -17.45
CA ALA A 703 9.13 31.50 -17.44
C ALA A 703 7.98 32.40 -17.92
N ASP A 704 7.94 33.65 -17.45
CA ASP A 704 6.94 34.68 -17.79
C ASP A 704 7.13 35.32 -19.18
N GLU A 705 8.26 35.06 -19.85
CA GLU A 705 8.47 35.37 -21.27
C GLU A 705 7.95 34.24 -22.17
N PHE A 706 7.98 32.99 -21.68
CA PHE A 706 7.60 31.82 -22.47
C PHE A 706 6.11 31.46 -22.33
N PHE A 707 5.58 31.46 -21.11
CA PHE A 707 4.18 31.13 -20.81
C PHE A 707 3.33 32.39 -20.61
N GLN A 708 2.01 32.27 -20.78
CA GLN A 708 1.09 33.40 -20.57
C GLN A 708 1.15 33.95 -19.14
N ASN A 709 1.01 33.09 -18.13
CA ASN A 709 1.01 33.48 -16.70
C ASN A 709 1.40 32.31 -15.76
N PRO A 710 2.67 31.87 -15.76
CA PRO A 710 3.09 30.64 -15.06
C PRO A 710 3.36 30.83 -13.56
N ASN A 711 3.30 32.06 -13.05
CA ASN A 711 3.70 32.36 -11.69
C ASN A 711 2.60 31.93 -10.69
N PRO A 712 2.96 31.32 -9.54
CA PRO A 712 1.97 31.02 -8.51
C PRO A 712 1.36 32.29 -7.92
N LYS A 713 0.10 32.19 -7.46
CA LYS A 713 -0.69 33.35 -7.02
C LYS A 713 -0.13 34.04 -5.78
N HIS A 714 0.42 33.26 -4.85
CA HIS A 714 0.84 33.77 -3.55
C HIS A 714 2.31 34.18 -3.56
N THR A 715 2.58 35.48 -3.40
CA THR A 715 3.94 36.06 -3.44
C THR A 715 4.52 36.34 -2.05
N THR A 716 3.69 36.36 -1.00
CA THR A 716 4.06 36.79 0.35
C THR A 716 4.47 35.61 1.22
N PHE A 717 5.54 34.93 0.85
CA PHE A 717 6.02 33.78 1.60
C PHE A 717 6.71 34.16 2.91
N ASP A 718 6.30 33.50 3.99
CA ASP A 718 6.97 33.51 5.29
C ASP A 718 7.06 32.08 5.82
N LYS A 719 8.28 31.56 5.96
CA LYS A 719 8.52 30.20 6.47
C LYS A 719 8.03 30.01 7.91
N ALA A 720 7.97 31.08 8.71
CA ALA A 720 7.41 31.05 10.07
C ALA A 720 5.88 31.14 10.08
N LYS A 721 5.26 31.57 8.97
CA LYS A 721 3.81 31.72 8.80
C LYS A 721 3.38 31.11 7.47
N PRO A 722 3.40 29.77 7.36
CA PRO A 722 3.02 29.08 6.13
C PRO A 722 1.57 29.47 5.74
N HIS A 723 1.30 29.55 4.44
CA HIS A 723 -0.02 29.94 3.93
C HIS A 723 -0.57 28.89 2.97
N LYS A 724 -1.88 28.62 3.06
CA LYS A 724 -2.55 27.58 2.27
C LYS A 724 -2.44 27.77 0.74
N GLU A 725 -2.23 29.01 0.31
CA GLU A 725 -2.08 29.37 -1.11
C GLU A 725 -0.63 29.38 -1.60
N ASP A 726 0.33 29.01 -0.73
CA ASP A 726 1.76 28.94 -1.07
C ASP A 726 2.05 28.09 -2.31
N HIS A 727 1.13 27.22 -2.74
CA HIS A 727 1.28 26.34 -3.90
C HIS A 727 0.01 26.30 -4.78
N ALA A 728 -0.79 27.36 -4.72
CA ALA A 728 -2.02 27.46 -5.51
C ALA A 728 -1.72 27.74 -6.99
N ALA A 729 -2.32 26.95 -7.87
CA ALA A 729 -2.30 27.17 -9.30
C ALA A 729 -3.08 28.43 -9.71
N PRO A 730 -2.79 29.00 -10.90
CA PRO A 730 -3.63 30.01 -11.54
C PRO A 730 -5.09 29.54 -11.66
N ASP A 731 -6.06 30.45 -11.62
CA ASP A 731 -7.49 30.10 -11.69
C ASP A 731 -7.82 29.27 -12.94
N ASN A 732 -7.21 29.64 -14.06
CA ASN A 732 -7.25 28.87 -15.29
C ASN A 732 -5.84 28.43 -15.68
N ILE A 733 -5.39 27.30 -15.11
CA ILE A 733 -4.07 26.73 -15.41
C ILE A 733 -3.89 26.41 -16.89
N PHE A 734 -4.96 26.03 -17.60
CA PHE A 734 -4.88 25.66 -19.01
C PHE A 734 -4.50 26.84 -19.91
N GLU A 735 -5.05 28.02 -19.64
CA GLU A 735 -4.68 29.27 -20.33
C GLU A 735 -3.36 29.85 -19.83
N ALA A 736 -3.15 29.80 -18.51
CA ALA A 736 -1.95 30.34 -17.87
C ALA A 736 -0.66 29.68 -18.39
N LEU A 737 -0.71 28.39 -18.69
CA LEU A 737 0.43 27.62 -19.21
C LEU A 737 0.47 27.54 -20.73
N LYS A 738 -0.38 28.25 -21.48
CA LYS A 738 -0.18 28.35 -22.93
C LYS A 738 1.14 29.06 -23.24
N VAL A 739 1.83 28.57 -24.25
CA VAL A 739 3.06 29.19 -24.77
C VAL A 739 2.69 30.46 -25.52
N ARG A 740 3.51 31.52 -25.36
CA ARG A 740 3.39 32.79 -26.09
C ARG A 740 3.90 32.62 -27.53
N SER A 741 3.21 31.79 -28.31
CA SER A 741 3.62 31.37 -29.65
C SER A 741 3.70 32.50 -30.69
N SER A 742 3.14 33.68 -30.41
CA SER A 742 3.26 34.88 -31.24
C SER A 742 4.53 35.71 -30.97
N ASP A 743 5.28 35.44 -29.90
CA ASP A 743 6.50 36.17 -29.55
C ASP A 743 7.70 35.68 -30.40
N PRO A 744 8.36 36.54 -31.18
CA PRO A 744 9.52 36.15 -31.99
C PRO A 744 10.68 35.55 -31.18
N LYS A 745 10.88 36.02 -29.93
CA LYS A 745 11.93 35.51 -29.03
C LYS A 745 11.63 34.07 -28.63
N VAL A 746 10.36 33.76 -28.37
CA VAL A 746 9.89 32.39 -28.09
C VAL A 746 10.04 31.51 -29.32
N GLN A 747 9.58 31.95 -30.50
CA GLN A 747 9.68 31.19 -31.74
C GLN A 747 11.12 30.84 -32.15
N ALA A 748 12.07 31.72 -31.85
CA ALA A 748 13.48 31.52 -32.12
C ALA A 748 14.16 30.54 -31.14
N SER A 749 13.56 30.27 -29.98
CA SER A 749 14.15 29.39 -28.96
C SER A 749 14.10 27.92 -29.36
N GLU A 750 15.13 27.16 -28.97
CA GLU A 750 15.17 25.71 -29.17
C GLU A 750 14.05 25.00 -28.41
N ILE A 751 13.62 25.56 -27.28
CA ILE A 751 12.49 25.06 -26.48
C ILE A 751 11.21 25.04 -27.32
N TYR A 752 10.96 26.10 -28.11
CA TYR A 752 9.80 26.17 -28.97
C TYR A 752 9.94 25.27 -30.21
N GLN A 753 11.07 25.36 -30.90
CA GLN A 753 11.33 24.64 -32.16
C GLN A 753 11.27 23.12 -31.98
N ASN A 754 11.80 22.62 -30.87
CA ASN A 754 11.84 21.18 -30.57
C ASN A 754 10.60 20.67 -29.84
N ARG A 755 9.64 21.56 -29.51
CA ARG A 755 8.45 21.24 -28.70
C ARG A 755 8.80 20.51 -27.39
N VAL A 756 9.70 21.11 -26.62
CA VAL A 756 10.21 20.54 -25.36
C VAL A 756 9.17 20.59 -24.24
N GLY A 757 8.99 19.49 -23.52
CA GLY A 757 7.99 19.37 -22.46
C GLY A 757 6.62 18.96 -22.98
N ASP A 758 5.58 19.21 -22.18
CA ASP A 758 4.20 18.81 -22.45
C ASP A 758 3.63 19.55 -23.68
N PRO A 759 3.30 18.84 -24.77
CA PRO A 759 2.84 19.45 -26.01
C PRO A 759 1.47 20.14 -25.90
N ARG A 760 0.70 19.89 -24.83
CA ARG A 760 -0.60 20.54 -24.59
C ARG A 760 -0.51 22.07 -24.56
N TRP A 761 0.66 22.60 -24.20
CA TRP A 761 0.87 24.03 -24.00
C TRP A 761 1.15 24.82 -25.28
N TYR A 762 1.50 24.14 -26.37
CA TYR A 762 1.92 24.74 -27.62
C TYR A 762 0.77 25.23 -28.51
#